data_AF-A0A7Y4R6D2-F1
#
_entry.id   AF-A0A7Y4R6D2-F1
#
_cell.length_a   1.000
_cell.length_b   1.000
_cell.length_c   1.000
_cell.angle_alpha   90.00
_cell.angle_beta   90.00
_cell.angle_gamma   90.00
#
_symmetry.space_group_name_H-M   'P 1'
#
loop_
_entity.id
_entity.type
_entity.pdbx_description
1 polymer ?
#
loop_
_entity_poly.entity_id
_entity_poly.type
_entity_poly.pdbx_seq_one_letter_code
_entity_poly.pdbx_strand_id
1 'polypeptide(L)'
;EQCESLIEKRLDAITIKEVLSSEERFGAFQKMSAESDEETSSLWLANSERVILECFDEDGIELSIPLAQLGVLQQALSRSMKARRSLIGLIRWELFSKDKYVVKRALVGNQLPSNKEGFNKLERMLDRRLNLEHNLSKLRTKAWLQVPTEGFSKTSLMNWFADQQSAIKAKTIFSSIRGIKNLILPASFSRSEFTLRMDILFQLVAPLPARKESWLRYLLPSMVSELTKNKEFAQVLKQTLIRDFDALVEFDLLKGNCSEIEKIVIGKLANLIPSWDEEQLTSLFRNSISLAWIEYLESKHPQLKITSSGKLQLLESELKELIHRKENCCHEILLLRARERVTEDLEFNRLNNRLTYRDLLHQVTKKRQVWPLRKVLAEFDEDIFRLLPCWLASPESVSALFQMRDMFDLVIFDEASQCYSERGIPALFRGKQVVIAGDSQQLKPGDFYQTRWQEEGEEPETEVDSLLELASRYLASVQLHGHYRSQSHELIQFSNIHFYKGQLQMLPDFDLANQRQSAIDYVKVEGQWENNCKEVEALKVAELVVQLKSTHPQKQIGVITFNAPQQELILDTLEKQLGQGQLPDSLFVKNIENVQGDERDFIIFSVGYAANQRGMVAAQFGSLNVAGGENRLNVAVSRAREKIIVVTSIWPHQLAVEETKNAGPKLLKAYLQFALDCSNRTSQSVREVVNTKSKYLTQAVQQWGREGSIILEPADFSHHDLMVHKEKDFAGIILTDDSNYHQSLSAKASHAYLPMILEKKKWPFVQLYSRNYWLDRDRFFNEVKKFLS
;
A
#
# COMPACT_ATOMS: atom_id res chain seq x y z
N GLU A 1 -9.53 49.60 -13.55
CA GLU A 1 -10.73 49.54 -12.68
C GLU A 1 -11.15 50.90 -12.14
N GLN A 2 -10.52 51.48 -11.11
CA GLN A 2 -10.96 52.78 -10.55
C GLN A 2 -11.02 53.92 -11.60
N CYS A 3 -10.00 54.01 -12.46
CA CYS A 3 -9.98 54.96 -13.58
C CYS A 3 -11.09 54.70 -14.62
N GLU A 4 -11.43 53.44 -14.91
CA GLU A 4 -12.50 53.10 -15.86
C GLU A 4 -13.87 53.48 -15.29
N SER A 5 -14.10 53.16 -14.00
CA SER A 5 -15.30 53.56 -13.27
C SER A 5 -15.46 55.09 -13.20
N LEU A 6 -14.36 55.85 -13.09
CA LEU A 6 -14.42 57.31 -13.16
C LEU A 6 -14.91 57.77 -14.55
N ILE A 7 -14.39 57.21 -15.65
CA ILE A 7 -14.78 57.60 -17.02
C ILE A 7 -16.27 57.36 -17.28
N GLU A 8 -16.82 56.24 -16.84
CA GLU A 8 -18.26 55.93 -16.98
C GLU A 8 -19.14 57.00 -16.34
N LYS A 9 -18.63 57.68 -15.30
CA LYS A 9 -19.30 58.74 -14.55
C LYS A 9 -19.04 60.14 -15.08
N ARG A 10 -18.56 60.28 -16.32
CA ARG A 10 -18.29 61.59 -16.95
C ARG A 10 -19.55 62.43 -17.14
N LEU A 11 -20.68 61.80 -17.49
CA LEU A 11 -21.95 62.51 -17.63
C LEU A 11 -22.43 63.06 -16.28
N ASP A 12 -22.29 62.27 -15.22
CA ASP A 12 -22.60 62.66 -13.84
C ASP A 12 -21.78 63.89 -13.41
N ALA A 13 -20.50 63.96 -13.78
CA ALA A 13 -19.65 65.13 -13.56
C ALA A 13 -20.11 66.38 -14.34
N ILE A 14 -20.64 66.21 -15.56
CA ILE A 14 -21.23 67.32 -16.32
C ILE A 14 -22.51 67.82 -15.64
N THR A 15 -23.38 66.90 -15.21
CA THR A 15 -24.61 67.24 -14.48
C THR A 15 -24.33 67.98 -13.18
N ILE A 16 -23.27 67.64 -12.43
CA ILE A 16 -22.86 68.40 -11.24
C ILE A 16 -22.55 69.86 -11.62
N LYS A 17 -21.80 70.08 -12.72
CA LYS A 17 -21.45 71.44 -13.18
C LYS A 17 -22.68 72.25 -13.62
N GLU A 18 -23.65 71.59 -14.27
CA GLU A 18 -24.90 72.22 -14.69
C GLU A 18 -25.79 72.59 -13.51
N VAL A 19 -25.93 71.69 -12.53
CA VAL A 19 -26.75 71.91 -11.33
C VAL A 19 -26.14 73.00 -10.45
N LEU A 20 -24.81 73.06 -10.36
CA LEU A 20 -24.06 74.11 -9.65
C LEU A 20 -23.76 75.30 -10.56
N SER A 21 -24.79 75.86 -11.20
CA SER A 21 -24.68 76.93 -12.19
C SER A 21 -24.42 78.32 -11.62
N SER A 22 -24.65 78.54 -10.32
CA SER A 22 -24.46 79.83 -9.64
C SER A 22 -23.57 79.70 -8.40
N GLU A 23 -23.00 80.82 -7.95
CA GLU A 23 -22.20 80.86 -6.72
C GLU A 23 -23.04 80.56 -5.49
N GLU A 24 -24.33 80.91 -5.47
CA GLU A 24 -25.22 80.57 -4.35
C GLU A 24 -25.42 79.05 -4.23
N ARG A 25 -25.66 78.36 -5.35
CA ARG A 25 -25.81 76.90 -5.39
C ARG A 25 -24.52 76.19 -5.02
N PHE A 26 -23.38 76.68 -5.51
CA PHE A 26 -22.08 76.13 -5.18
C PHE A 26 -21.74 76.35 -3.70
N GLY A 27 -22.00 77.53 -3.15
CA GLY A 27 -21.82 77.82 -1.73
C GLY A 27 -22.67 76.94 -0.81
N ALA A 28 -23.92 76.64 -1.21
CA ALA A 28 -24.75 75.65 -0.53
C ALA A 28 -24.13 74.25 -0.60
N PHE A 29 -23.67 73.82 -1.78
CA PHE A 29 -23.02 72.53 -2.01
C PHE A 29 -21.73 72.36 -1.18
N GLN A 30 -20.90 73.41 -1.07
CA GLN A 30 -19.67 73.39 -0.29
C GLN A 30 -19.94 73.07 1.19
N LYS A 31 -20.92 73.76 1.78
CA LYS A 31 -21.27 73.59 3.20
C LYS A 31 -21.85 72.22 3.49
N MET A 32 -22.65 71.67 2.58
CA MET A 32 -23.22 70.34 2.75
C MET A 32 -22.29 69.18 2.37
N SER A 33 -21.19 69.45 1.66
CA SER A 33 -20.32 68.40 1.09
C SER A 33 -19.66 67.49 2.15
N ALA A 34 -19.46 68.03 3.36
CA ALA A 34 -18.89 67.32 4.51
C ALA A 34 -19.95 66.65 5.42
N GLU A 35 -21.22 67.02 5.28
CA GLU A 35 -22.30 66.50 6.12
C GLU A 35 -22.71 65.08 5.73
N SER A 36 -23.36 64.34 6.62
CA SER A 36 -23.91 63.01 6.30
C SER A 36 -25.10 63.10 5.34
N ASP A 37 -25.39 62.01 4.63
CA ASP A 37 -26.57 61.94 3.74
C ASP A 37 -27.89 61.96 4.54
N GLU A 38 -27.89 61.44 5.78
CA GLU A 38 -29.03 61.54 6.69
C GLU A 38 -29.35 63.00 7.07
N GLU A 39 -28.32 63.81 7.31
CA GLU A 39 -28.48 65.21 7.69
C GLU A 39 -28.93 66.12 6.53
N THR A 40 -28.73 65.69 5.29
CA THR A 40 -28.99 66.43 4.05
C THR A 40 -30.08 65.78 3.21
N SER A 41 -31.10 65.24 3.86
CA SER A 41 -32.22 64.56 3.21
C SER A 41 -33.02 65.50 2.30
N SER A 42 -33.04 65.18 1.00
CA SER A 42 -33.87 65.88 0.01
C SER A 42 -35.35 65.82 0.35
N LEU A 43 -35.83 64.69 0.90
CA LEU A 43 -37.23 64.51 1.26
C LEU A 43 -37.61 65.40 2.46
N TRP A 44 -36.72 65.49 3.45
CA TRP A 44 -36.93 66.36 4.60
C TRP A 44 -37.00 67.83 4.18
N LEU A 45 -36.10 68.26 3.28
CA LEU A 45 -36.08 69.64 2.81
C LEU A 45 -37.32 69.97 1.96
N ALA A 46 -37.75 69.08 1.07
CA ALA A 46 -38.98 69.26 0.29
C ALA A 46 -40.25 69.27 1.18
N ASN A 47 -40.31 68.44 2.22
CA ASN A 47 -41.39 68.49 3.20
C ASN A 47 -41.38 69.81 4.00
N SER A 48 -40.20 70.29 4.37
CA SER A 48 -40.04 71.56 5.08
C SER A 48 -40.45 72.74 4.19
N GLU A 49 -40.08 72.72 2.90
CA GLU A 49 -40.54 73.68 1.89
C GLU A 49 -42.06 73.71 1.82
N ARG A 50 -42.72 72.55 1.67
CA ARG A 50 -44.18 72.44 1.61
C ARG A 50 -44.84 73.09 2.83
N VAL A 51 -44.42 72.70 4.04
CA VAL A 51 -44.99 73.20 5.31
C VAL A 51 -44.76 74.71 5.47
N ILE A 52 -43.61 75.22 5.05
CA ILE A 52 -43.28 76.65 5.12
C ILE A 52 -44.09 77.46 4.11
N LEU A 53 -44.28 76.95 2.88
CA LEU A 53 -45.04 77.64 1.84
C LEU A 53 -46.55 77.64 2.13
N GLU A 54 -47.10 76.58 2.76
CA GLU A 54 -48.50 76.52 3.22
C GLU A 54 -48.86 77.65 4.19
N CYS A 55 -47.88 78.18 4.93
CA CYS A 55 -48.11 79.30 5.83
C CYS A 55 -48.55 80.58 5.08
N PHE A 56 -48.24 80.70 3.79
CA PHE A 56 -48.55 81.87 2.94
C PHE A 56 -49.87 81.76 2.16
N ASP A 57 -50.65 80.69 2.34
CA ASP A 57 -51.89 80.49 1.57
C ASP A 57 -53.10 81.28 2.14
N GLU A 58 -54.21 81.34 1.39
CA GLU A 58 -55.49 81.99 1.74
C GLU A 58 -55.43 83.42 2.33
N ASP A 59 -55.55 83.54 3.66
CA ASP A 59 -55.64 84.80 4.42
C ASP A 59 -54.30 85.52 4.61
N GLY A 60 -53.18 84.93 4.17
CA GLY A 60 -51.84 85.48 4.32
C GLY A 60 -51.27 85.33 5.74
N ILE A 61 -50.11 85.95 5.99
CA ILE A 61 -49.43 85.98 7.29
C ILE A 61 -49.41 87.39 7.87
N GLU A 62 -49.48 87.48 9.19
CA GLU A 62 -49.31 88.75 9.90
C GLU A 62 -47.85 89.22 9.76
N LEU A 63 -47.63 90.37 9.14
CA LEU A 63 -46.29 90.96 8.92
C LEU A 63 -46.17 92.40 9.45
N SER A 64 -47.25 92.95 10.00
CA SER A 64 -47.30 94.35 10.41
C SER A 64 -46.64 94.61 11.77
N ILE A 65 -46.35 93.55 12.54
CA ILE A 65 -45.75 93.64 13.88
C ILE A 65 -44.39 92.91 13.93
N PRO A 66 -43.37 93.49 14.61
CA PRO A 66 -42.06 92.84 14.78
C PRO A 66 -42.14 91.49 15.52
N LEU A 67 -41.23 90.57 15.18
CA LEU A 67 -41.13 89.23 15.77
C LEU A 67 -41.19 89.22 17.30
N ALA A 68 -40.48 90.16 17.95
CA ALA A 68 -40.43 90.29 19.41
C ALA A 68 -41.78 90.62 20.07
N GLN A 69 -42.76 91.11 19.30
CA GLN A 69 -44.08 91.53 19.79
C GLN A 69 -45.21 90.54 19.42
N LEU A 70 -44.92 89.45 18.69
CA LEU A 70 -45.95 88.48 18.30
C LEU A 70 -46.61 87.78 19.50
N GLY A 71 -45.84 87.41 20.52
CA GLY A 71 -46.40 86.80 21.75
C GLY A 71 -47.31 87.76 22.52
N VAL A 72 -46.95 89.05 22.54
CA VAL A 72 -47.77 90.11 23.15
C VAL A 72 -49.06 90.31 22.34
N LEU A 73 -48.97 90.32 21.00
CA LEU A 73 -50.13 90.41 20.13
C LEU A 73 -51.08 89.22 20.29
N GLN A 74 -50.56 87.99 20.40
CA GLN A 74 -51.38 86.78 20.58
C GLN A 74 -52.18 86.84 21.88
N GLN A 75 -51.52 87.22 22.98
CA GLN A 75 -52.18 87.39 24.28
C GLN A 75 -53.20 88.52 24.24
N ALA A 76 -52.85 89.66 23.64
CA ALA A 76 -53.71 90.83 23.49
C ALA A 76 -54.95 90.52 22.64
N LEU A 77 -54.79 89.81 21.53
CA LEU A 77 -55.85 89.41 20.61
C LEU A 77 -56.81 88.43 21.29
N SER A 78 -56.30 87.41 21.98
CA SER A 78 -57.11 86.45 22.74
C SER A 78 -57.92 87.12 23.85
N ARG A 79 -57.29 88.02 24.63
CA ARG A 79 -57.97 88.81 25.66
C ARG A 79 -59.04 89.72 25.05
N SER A 80 -58.75 90.35 23.90
CA SER A 80 -59.70 91.20 23.18
C SER A 80 -60.91 90.41 22.68
N MET A 81 -60.71 89.22 22.10
CA MET A 81 -61.77 88.35 21.64
C MET A 81 -62.63 87.79 22.79
N LYS A 82 -62.02 87.46 23.95
CA LYS A 82 -62.77 87.06 25.16
C LYS A 82 -63.61 88.21 25.71
N ALA A 83 -63.04 89.41 25.80
CA ALA A 83 -63.75 90.60 26.30
C ALA A 83 -64.99 90.95 25.45
N ARG A 84 -64.92 90.72 24.13
CA ARG A 84 -66.03 90.95 23.19
C ARG A 84 -67.18 89.93 23.29
N ARG A 85 -67.09 88.88 24.13
CA ARG A 85 -68.19 87.92 24.37
C ARG A 85 -69.30 88.46 25.30
N SER A 86 -69.05 89.55 26.03
CA SER A 86 -70.02 90.21 26.92
C SER A 86 -70.00 91.72 26.70
N LEU A 87 -71.17 92.38 26.69
CA LEU A 87 -71.30 93.83 26.54
C LEU A 87 -70.49 94.61 27.59
N ILE A 88 -70.51 94.15 28.85
CA ILE A 88 -69.74 94.75 29.95
C ILE A 88 -68.23 94.58 29.72
N GLY A 89 -67.81 93.41 29.23
CA GLY A 89 -66.41 93.13 28.93
C GLY A 89 -65.86 94.00 27.79
N LEU A 90 -66.67 94.24 26.75
CA LEU A 90 -66.31 95.05 25.59
C LEU A 90 -66.09 96.52 25.99
N ILE A 91 -67.01 97.08 26.78
CA ILE A 91 -66.90 98.47 27.28
C ILE A 91 -65.64 98.63 28.16
N ARG A 92 -65.39 97.68 29.06
CA ARG A 92 -64.21 97.71 29.94
C ARG A 92 -62.89 97.62 29.15
N TRP A 93 -62.86 96.82 28.08
CA TRP A 93 -61.69 96.70 27.21
C TRP A 93 -61.40 97.99 26.45
N GLU A 94 -62.42 98.60 25.85
CA GLU A 94 -62.28 99.85 25.09
C GLU A 94 -61.84 101.04 25.96
N LEU A 95 -62.30 101.10 27.22
CA LEU A 95 -61.94 102.19 28.14
C LEU A 95 -60.58 101.98 28.83
N PHE A 96 -60.27 100.77 29.32
CA PHE A 96 -59.17 100.57 30.29
C PHE A 96 -58.01 99.67 29.83
N SER A 97 -58.12 98.96 28.70
CA SER A 97 -57.02 98.07 28.27
C SER A 97 -55.89 98.85 27.58
N LYS A 98 -54.65 98.71 28.08
CA LYS A 98 -53.45 99.22 27.39
C LYS A 98 -53.13 98.41 26.12
N ASP A 99 -53.55 97.15 26.08
CA ASP A 99 -53.28 96.20 24.98
C ASP A 99 -54.12 96.50 23.73
N LYS A 100 -55.16 97.34 23.83
CA LYS A 100 -56.05 97.70 22.71
C LYS A 100 -55.31 98.33 21.52
N TYR A 101 -54.25 99.09 21.80
CA TYR A 101 -53.46 99.75 20.76
C TYR A 101 -52.65 98.75 19.92
N VAL A 102 -52.22 97.63 20.50
CA VAL A 102 -51.45 96.58 19.82
C VAL A 102 -52.35 95.84 18.83
N VAL A 103 -53.55 95.43 19.27
CA VAL A 103 -54.53 94.75 18.40
C VAL A 103 -55.04 95.69 17.31
N LYS A 104 -55.29 96.98 17.64
CA LYS A 104 -55.72 97.97 16.65
C LYS A 104 -54.63 98.26 15.61
N ARG A 105 -53.35 98.32 16.02
CA ARG A 105 -52.21 98.47 15.10
C ARG A 105 -52.11 97.28 14.14
N ALA A 106 -52.29 96.06 14.66
CA ALA A 106 -52.28 94.84 13.85
C ALA A 106 -53.42 94.80 12.82
N LEU A 107 -54.65 95.15 13.23
CA LEU A 107 -55.79 95.21 12.31
C LEU A 107 -55.60 96.25 11.21
N VAL A 108 -55.13 97.45 11.56
CA VAL A 108 -54.85 98.51 10.57
C VAL A 108 -53.70 98.11 9.65
N GLY A 109 -52.62 97.57 10.20
CA GLY A 109 -51.44 97.15 9.44
C GLY A 109 -51.73 96.03 8.44
N ASN A 110 -52.72 95.17 8.72
CA ASN A 110 -53.18 94.12 7.82
C ASN A 110 -54.47 94.47 7.05
N GLN A 111 -54.93 95.73 7.11
CA GLN A 111 -56.14 96.23 6.42
C GLN A 111 -57.44 95.45 6.76
N LEU A 112 -57.59 95.02 8.01
CA LEU A 112 -58.73 94.23 8.49
C LEU A 112 -59.77 95.10 9.22
N PRO A 113 -61.08 94.82 9.03
CA PRO A 113 -62.14 95.54 9.75
C PRO A 113 -62.14 95.21 11.25
N SER A 114 -62.53 96.16 12.10
CA SER A 114 -62.62 95.97 13.57
C SER A 114 -63.88 95.20 14.01
N ASN A 115 -64.31 94.22 13.22
CA ASN A 115 -65.49 93.38 13.46
C ASN A 115 -65.09 91.92 13.77
N LYS A 116 -66.06 91.05 14.05
CA LYS A 116 -65.80 89.64 14.37
C LYS A 116 -64.98 88.93 13.30
N GLU A 117 -65.24 89.23 12.03
CA GLU A 117 -64.57 88.62 10.89
C GLU A 117 -63.10 89.04 10.78
N GLY A 118 -62.79 90.33 10.93
CA GLY A 118 -61.42 90.83 10.90
C GLY A 118 -60.57 90.35 12.08
N PHE A 119 -61.16 90.14 13.26
CA PHE A 119 -60.45 89.54 14.40
C PHE A 119 -60.15 88.05 14.17
N ASN A 120 -61.12 87.27 13.68
CA ASN A 120 -60.91 85.86 13.34
C ASN A 120 -59.88 85.69 12.20
N LYS A 121 -59.87 86.62 11.24
CA LYS A 121 -58.85 86.64 10.16
C LYS A 121 -57.47 86.99 10.72
N LEU A 122 -57.37 87.99 11.59
CA LEU A 122 -56.11 88.34 12.25
C LEU A 122 -55.56 87.20 13.13
N GLU A 123 -56.43 86.47 13.83
CA GLU A 123 -56.04 85.29 14.62
C GLU A 123 -55.42 84.21 13.73
N ARG A 124 -56.08 83.89 12.59
CA ARG A 124 -55.55 82.93 11.61
C ARG A 124 -54.23 83.39 10.98
N MET A 125 -54.11 84.67 10.61
CA MET A 125 -52.86 85.24 10.08
C MET A 125 -51.71 85.19 11.09
N LEU A 126 -52.01 85.41 12.37
CA LEU A 126 -51.03 85.36 13.46
C LEU A 126 -50.58 83.92 13.74
N ASP A 127 -51.50 82.96 13.81
CA ASP A 127 -51.17 81.55 14.00
C ASP A 127 -50.29 81.01 12.85
N ARG A 128 -50.56 81.44 11.61
CA ARG A 128 -49.72 81.11 10.45
C ARG A 128 -48.33 81.75 10.52
N ARG A 129 -48.22 82.99 10.98
CA ARG A 129 -46.91 83.63 11.20
C ARG A 129 -46.10 82.91 12.29
N LEU A 130 -46.75 82.49 13.38
CA LEU A 130 -46.10 81.70 14.44
C LEU A 130 -45.64 80.33 13.92
N ASN A 131 -46.45 79.65 13.10
CA ASN A 131 -46.07 78.39 12.48
C ASN A 131 -44.90 78.55 11.48
N LEU A 132 -44.88 79.63 10.71
CA LEU A 132 -43.77 79.96 9.81
C LEU A 132 -42.44 80.13 10.58
N GLU A 133 -42.45 80.94 11.64
CA GLU A 133 -41.26 81.19 12.47
C GLU A 133 -40.78 79.91 13.18
N HIS A 134 -41.71 79.07 13.65
CA HIS A 134 -41.38 77.77 14.23
C HIS A 134 -40.62 76.88 13.24
N ASN A 135 -41.12 76.75 12.01
CA ASN A 135 -40.46 75.90 11.00
C ASN A 135 -39.15 76.52 10.47
N LEU A 136 -39.05 77.84 10.34
CA LEU A 136 -37.78 78.50 10.01
C LEU A 136 -36.73 78.33 11.13
N SER A 137 -37.15 78.32 12.40
CA SER A 137 -36.24 78.06 13.52
C SER A 137 -35.65 76.65 13.47
N LYS A 138 -36.44 75.65 13.04
CA LYS A 138 -35.96 74.29 12.81
C LYS A 138 -34.94 74.20 11.67
N LEU A 139 -35.09 74.99 10.61
CA LEU A 139 -34.08 75.05 9.55
C LEU A 139 -32.77 75.68 10.04
N ARG A 140 -32.84 76.71 10.89
CA ARG A 140 -31.66 77.40 11.45
C ARG A 140 -30.82 76.54 12.39
N THR A 141 -31.33 75.41 12.90
CA THR A 141 -30.53 74.46 13.69
C THR A 141 -29.55 73.66 12.84
N LYS A 142 -29.74 73.61 11.52
CA LYS A 142 -28.85 72.91 10.60
C LYS A 142 -27.69 73.82 10.21
N ALA A 143 -26.47 73.48 10.64
CA ALA A 143 -25.26 74.28 10.40
C ALA A 143 -24.96 74.50 8.91
N TRP A 144 -25.34 73.54 8.05
CA TRP A 144 -25.16 73.63 6.61
C TRP A 144 -26.19 74.53 5.88
N LEU A 145 -27.28 74.93 6.54
CA LEU A 145 -28.32 75.79 5.97
C LEU A 145 -28.15 77.26 6.39
N GLN A 146 -27.98 78.14 5.41
CA GLN A 146 -28.08 79.58 5.62
C GLN A 146 -29.50 80.06 5.32
N VAL A 147 -30.35 80.01 6.34
CA VAL A 147 -31.75 80.47 6.24
C VAL A 147 -31.79 82.00 6.14
N PRO A 148 -32.52 82.59 5.18
CA PRO A 148 -32.67 84.04 5.06
C PRO A 148 -33.21 84.68 6.36
N THR A 149 -32.69 85.86 6.71
CA THR A 149 -32.98 86.55 7.99
C THR A 149 -34.03 87.66 7.88
N GLU A 150 -34.22 88.27 6.70
CA GLU A 150 -35.18 89.38 6.46
C GLU A 150 -35.84 89.26 5.08
N GLY A 151 -37.03 89.86 4.89
CA GLY A 151 -37.68 89.93 3.57
C GLY A 151 -38.39 88.66 3.09
N PHE A 152 -39.29 88.10 3.92
CA PHE A 152 -40.06 86.91 3.56
C PHE A 152 -41.11 87.22 2.48
N SER A 153 -40.82 86.86 1.23
CA SER A 153 -41.82 86.68 0.19
C SER A 153 -41.92 85.21 -0.16
N LYS A 154 -43.10 84.75 -0.60
CA LYS A 154 -43.29 83.36 -1.06
C LYS A 154 -42.27 83.01 -2.16
N THR A 155 -42.03 83.94 -3.09
CA THR A 155 -41.10 83.78 -4.21
C THR A 155 -39.63 83.68 -3.78
N SER A 156 -39.18 84.50 -2.82
CA SER A 156 -37.78 84.46 -2.35
C SER A 156 -37.45 83.16 -1.61
N LEU A 157 -38.40 82.61 -0.84
CA LEU A 157 -38.22 81.30 -0.19
C LEU A 157 -38.23 80.14 -1.18
N MET A 158 -39.12 80.16 -2.18
CA MET A 158 -39.15 79.14 -3.24
C MET A 158 -37.81 79.07 -3.99
N ASN A 159 -37.24 80.22 -4.37
CA ASN A 159 -35.94 80.25 -5.04
C ASN A 159 -34.82 79.72 -4.14
N TRP A 160 -34.81 80.10 -2.86
CA TRP A 160 -33.83 79.60 -1.90
C TRP A 160 -33.92 78.08 -1.71
N PHE A 161 -35.13 77.52 -1.58
CA PHE A 161 -35.32 76.07 -1.48
C PHE A 161 -34.88 75.35 -2.76
N ALA A 162 -35.16 75.91 -3.93
CA ALA A 162 -34.71 75.35 -5.22
C ALA A 162 -33.18 75.29 -5.33
N ASP A 163 -32.48 76.30 -4.82
CA ASP A 163 -31.01 76.33 -4.79
C ASP A 163 -30.45 75.28 -3.82
N GLN A 164 -31.06 75.12 -2.64
CA GLN A 164 -30.69 74.07 -1.68
C GLN A 164 -30.94 72.65 -2.25
N GLN A 165 -32.06 72.43 -2.92
CA GLN A 165 -32.37 71.14 -3.58
C GLN A 165 -31.38 70.82 -4.71
N SER A 166 -30.99 71.83 -5.49
CA SER A 166 -29.97 71.70 -6.53
C SER A 166 -28.63 71.28 -5.92
N ALA A 167 -28.22 71.93 -4.83
CA ALA A 167 -27.00 71.57 -4.13
C ALA A 167 -27.03 70.14 -3.55
N ILE A 168 -28.15 69.69 -2.98
CA ILE A 168 -28.33 68.30 -2.50
C ILE A 168 -28.20 67.32 -3.67
N LYS A 169 -28.84 67.59 -4.81
CA LYS A 169 -28.72 66.77 -6.02
C LYS A 169 -27.27 66.65 -6.48
N ALA A 170 -26.52 67.75 -6.51
CA ALA A 170 -25.11 67.74 -6.84
C ALA A 170 -24.28 66.92 -5.84
N LYS A 171 -24.58 67.00 -4.53
CA LYS A 171 -23.97 66.18 -3.49
C LYS A 171 -24.20 64.69 -3.71
N THR A 172 -25.43 64.28 -3.98
CA THR A 172 -25.76 62.87 -4.22
C THR A 172 -25.02 62.32 -5.44
N ILE A 173 -24.94 63.10 -6.53
CA ILE A 173 -24.19 62.68 -7.72
C ILE A 173 -22.70 62.62 -7.40
N PHE A 174 -22.15 63.62 -6.70
CA PHE A 174 -20.73 63.67 -6.33
C PHE A 174 -20.33 62.52 -5.40
N SER A 175 -21.16 62.14 -4.43
CA SER A 175 -20.91 61.00 -3.54
C SER A 175 -21.00 59.65 -4.26
N SER A 176 -21.78 59.56 -5.35
CA SER A 176 -21.88 58.34 -6.17
C SER A 176 -20.60 58.03 -6.95
N ILE A 177 -19.73 59.03 -7.19
CA ILE A 177 -18.48 58.83 -7.91
C ILE A 177 -17.42 58.30 -6.94
N ARG A 178 -17.16 56.99 -7.01
CA ARG A 178 -16.25 56.30 -6.09
C ARG A 178 -14.85 56.92 -6.09
N GLY A 179 -14.37 57.30 -4.91
CA GLY A 179 -13.01 57.81 -4.71
C GLY A 179 -12.79 59.28 -5.12
N ILE A 180 -13.80 59.97 -5.66
CA ILE A 180 -13.64 61.37 -6.10
C ILE A 180 -13.32 62.32 -4.94
N LYS A 181 -13.87 62.04 -3.74
CA LYS A 181 -13.62 62.82 -2.51
C LYS A 181 -12.14 62.83 -2.11
N ASN A 182 -11.38 61.78 -2.45
CA ASN A 182 -9.94 61.71 -2.16
C ASN A 182 -9.12 62.56 -3.15
N LEU A 183 -9.70 62.92 -4.29
CA LEU A 183 -9.02 63.62 -5.38
C LEU A 183 -9.39 65.11 -5.42
N ILE A 184 -10.66 65.44 -5.13
CA ILE A 184 -11.19 66.81 -5.17
C ILE A 184 -12.06 67.02 -3.92
N LEU A 185 -11.69 67.99 -3.08
CA LEU A 185 -12.45 68.41 -1.91
C LEU A 185 -13.21 69.71 -2.21
N PRO A 186 -14.56 69.70 -2.33
CA PRO A 186 -15.33 70.88 -2.72
C PRO A 186 -15.13 72.11 -1.82
N ALA A 187 -14.93 71.89 -0.51
CA ALA A 187 -14.74 72.95 0.47
C ALA A 187 -13.46 73.78 0.25
N SER A 188 -12.50 73.27 -0.51
CA SER A 188 -11.18 73.90 -0.71
C SER A 188 -11.09 74.80 -1.94
N PHE A 189 -12.14 74.88 -2.77
CA PHE A 189 -12.07 75.50 -4.10
C PHE A 189 -13.22 76.48 -4.34
N SER A 190 -12.97 77.51 -5.15
CA SER A 190 -14.05 78.28 -5.76
C SER A 190 -14.80 77.44 -6.80
N ARG A 191 -15.99 77.86 -7.24
CA ARG A 191 -16.76 77.16 -8.27
C ARG A 191 -15.96 76.96 -9.56
N SER A 192 -15.24 78.00 -9.99
CA SER A 192 -14.41 77.97 -11.20
C SER A 192 -13.24 76.99 -11.05
N GLU A 193 -12.58 76.96 -9.89
CA GLU A 193 -11.48 76.04 -9.64
C GLU A 193 -11.95 74.59 -9.49
N PHE A 194 -13.09 74.36 -8.82
CA PHE A 194 -13.70 73.04 -8.72
C PHE A 194 -14.05 72.47 -10.11
N THR A 195 -14.67 73.29 -10.96
CA THR A 195 -15.02 72.94 -12.33
C THR A 195 -13.77 72.60 -13.17
N LEU A 196 -12.73 73.43 -13.08
CA LEU A 196 -11.48 73.22 -13.78
C LEU A 196 -10.79 71.92 -13.35
N ARG A 197 -10.71 71.63 -12.05
CA ARG A 197 -10.08 70.40 -11.54
C ARG A 197 -10.83 69.14 -11.94
N MET A 198 -12.17 69.21 -11.96
CA MET A 198 -12.99 68.13 -12.50
C MET A 198 -12.66 67.88 -13.98
N ASP A 199 -12.55 68.93 -14.79
CA ASP A 199 -12.21 68.79 -16.21
C ASP A 199 -10.81 68.20 -16.42
N ILE A 200 -9.81 68.66 -15.65
CA ILE A 200 -8.44 68.11 -15.70
C ILE A 200 -8.43 66.62 -15.33
N LEU A 201 -9.13 66.22 -14.27
CA LEU A 201 -9.20 64.81 -13.85
C LEU A 201 -9.74 63.93 -14.99
N PHE A 202 -10.85 64.32 -15.60
CA PHE A 202 -11.45 63.54 -16.68
C PHE A 202 -10.61 63.56 -17.96
N GLN A 203 -9.86 64.63 -18.24
CA GLN A 203 -8.88 64.66 -19.33
C GLN A 203 -7.71 63.70 -19.10
N LEU A 204 -7.18 63.63 -17.88
CA LEU A 204 -6.05 62.74 -17.54
C LEU A 204 -6.42 61.25 -17.65
N VAL A 205 -7.66 60.92 -17.29
CA VAL A 205 -8.13 59.52 -17.23
C VAL A 205 -8.64 59.05 -18.61
N ALA A 206 -9.14 59.95 -19.45
CA ALA A 206 -9.70 59.64 -20.78
C ALA A 206 -8.86 58.71 -21.69
N PRO A 207 -7.52 58.85 -21.82
CA PRO A 207 -6.73 57.99 -22.71
C PRO A 207 -6.42 56.59 -22.13
N LEU A 208 -6.69 56.34 -20.85
CA LEU A 208 -6.26 55.11 -20.17
C LEU A 208 -6.91 53.82 -20.71
N PRO A 209 -8.20 53.76 -21.07
CA PRO A 209 -8.81 52.55 -21.62
C PRO A 209 -8.14 52.09 -22.92
N ALA A 210 -7.91 53.02 -23.85
CA ALA A 210 -7.23 52.72 -25.12
C ALA A 210 -5.78 52.26 -24.89
N ARG A 211 -5.07 52.88 -23.93
CA ARG A 211 -3.72 52.43 -23.55
C ARG A 211 -3.72 51.03 -22.93
N LYS A 212 -4.68 50.73 -22.05
CA LYS A 212 -4.84 49.40 -21.44
C LYS A 212 -5.09 48.34 -22.50
N GLU A 213 -5.96 48.61 -23.48
CA GLU A 213 -6.19 47.72 -24.61
C GLU A 213 -4.90 47.45 -25.41
N SER A 214 -4.11 48.50 -25.66
CA SER A 214 -2.79 48.35 -26.31
C SER A 214 -1.81 47.51 -25.47
N TRP A 215 -1.80 47.64 -24.14
CA TRP A 215 -0.91 46.87 -23.28
C TRP A 215 -1.29 45.40 -23.24
N LEU A 216 -2.59 45.10 -23.22
CA LEU A 216 -3.11 43.73 -23.18
C LEU A 216 -2.83 42.91 -24.45
N ARG A 217 -2.37 43.56 -25.54
CA ARG A 217 -1.85 42.85 -26.72
C ARG A 217 -0.54 42.11 -26.46
N TYR A 218 0.24 42.58 -25.49
CA TYR A 218 1.59 42.06 -25.21
C TYR A 218 1.75 41.57 -23.78
N LEU A 219 0.90 42.01 -22.85
CA LEU A 219 1.01 41.76 -21.42
C LEU A 219 -0.27 41.14 -20.87
N LEU A 220 -0.10 40.18 -19.96
CA LEU A 220 -1.22 39.60 -19.23
C LEU A 220 -1.86 40.64 -18.28
N PRO A 221 -3.17 40.52 -17.96
CA PRO A 221 -3.83 41.41 -17.01
C PRO A 221 -3.14 41.51 -15.64
N SER A 222 -2.59 40.40 -15.14
CA SER A 222 -1.83 40.35 -13.89
C SER A 222 -0.54 41.16 -13.96
N MET A 223 0.20 41.07 -15.08
CA MET A 223 1.42 41.84 -15.33
C MET A 223 1.11 43.34 -15.43
N VAL A 224 0.03 43.71 -16.13
CA VAL A 224 -0.41 45.12 -16.20
C VAL A 224 -0.74 45.65 -14.81
N SER A 225 -1.47 44.87 -14.00
CA SER A 225 -1.76 45.24 -12.60
C SER A 225 -0.47 45.42 -11.79
N GLU A 226 0.48 44.48 -11.88
CA GLU A 226 1.73 44.55 -11.11
C GLU A 226 2.59 45.75 -11.53
N LEU A 227 2.68 46.03 -12.84
CA LEU A 227 3.38 47.21 -13.37
C LEU A 227 2.78 48.54 -12.88
N THR A 228 1.47 48.58 -12.62
CA THR A 228 0.84 49.79 -12.05
C THR A 228 1.10 49.98 -10.55
N LYS A 229 1.48 48.91 -9.82
CA LYS A 229 1.71 48.94 -8.38
C LYS A 229 3.20 49.04 -8.02
N ASN A 230 4.04 48.33 -8.76
CA ASN A 230 5.46 48.15 -8.46
C ASN A 230 6.34 48.67 -9.62
N LYS A 231 7.07 49.76 -9.37
CA LYS A 231 7.97 50.36 -10.37
C LYS A 231 9.19 49.48 -10.68
N GLU A 232 9.64 48.65 -9.74
CA GLU A 232 10.82 47.79 -9.90
C GLU A 232 10.51 46.56 -10.78
N PHE A 233 9.26 46.07 -10.75
CA PHE A 233 8.82 44.95 -11.57
C PHE A 233 9.04 45.19 -13.07
N ALA A 234 8.94 46.44 -13.52
CA ALA A 234 9.22 46.79 -14.92
C ALA A 234 10.68 46.54 -15.33
N GLN A 235 11.64 46.76 -14.42
CA GLN A 235 13.05 46.48 -14.69
C GLN A 235 13.32 44.98 -14.69
N VAL A 236 12.77 44.25 -13.72
CA VAL A 236 12.86 42.79 -13.63
C VAL A 236 12.28 42.15 -14.89
N LEU A 237 11.06 42.53 -15.30
CA LEU A 237 10.41 41.99 -16.49
C LEU A 237 11.23 42.23 -17.75
N LYS A 238 11.82 43.42 -17.92
CA LYS A 238 12.71 43.71 -19.05
C LYS A 238 13.97 42.86 -19.03
N GLN A 239 14.63 42.72 -17.88
CA GLN A 239 15.85 41.91 -17.76
C GLN A 239 15.56 40.43 -18.05
N THR A 240 14.47 39.88 -17.49
CA THR A 240 14.03 38.50 -17.73
C THR A 240 13.69 38.29 -19.20
N LEU A 241 12.90 39.18 -19.81
CA LEU A 241 12.55 39.05 -21.23
C LEU A 241 13.77 39.13 -22.14
N ILE A 242 14.80 39.91 -21.81
CA ILE A 242 16.05 39.95 -22.59
C ILE A 242 16.87 38.66 -22.39
N ARG A 243 16.99 38.20 -21.14
CA ARG A 243 17.82 37.05 -20.80
C ARG A 243 17.24 35.73 -21.34
N ASP A 244 15.93 35.57 -21.26
CA ASP A 244 15.26 34.29 -21.45
C ASP A 244 14.40 34.24 -22.74
N PHE A 245 14.49 35.24 -23.63
CA PHE A 245 13.64 35.34 -24.83
C PHE A 245 13.69 34.08 -25.69
N ASP A 246 14.90 33.67 -26.07
CA ASP A 246 15.09 32.54 -26.99
C ASP A 246 14.57 31.24 -26.36
N ALA A 247 14.79 31.04 -25.06
CA ALA A 247 14.27 29.89 -24.32
C ALA A 247 12.73 29.88 -24.25
N LEU A 248 12.09 31.04 -24.09
CA LEU A 248 10.63 31.15 -24.14
C LEU A 248 10.07 30.85 -25.54
N VAL A 249 10.76 31.29 -26.59
CA VAL A 249 10.38 30.98 -27.98
C VAL A 249 10.50 29.48 -28.26
N GLU A 250 11.61 28.85 -27.85
CA GLU A 250 11.78 27.40 -27.98
C GLU A 250 10.73 26.62 -27.19
N PHE A 251 10.40 27.07 -25.98
CA PHE A 251 9.33 26.47 -25.17
C PHE A 251 7.96 26.56 -25.86
N ASP A 252 7.60 27.72 -26.42
CA ASP A 252 6.35 27.91 -27.14
C ASP A 252 6.27 27.07 -28.42
N LEU A 253 7.39 26.93 -29.16
CA LEU A 253 7.48 26.05 -30.32
C LEU A 253 7.31 24.58 -29.94
N LEU A 254 7.96 24.13 -28.87
CA LEU A 254 7.84 22.77 -28.35
C LEU A 254 6.40 22.48 -27.94
N LYS A 255 5.77 23.39 -27.19
CA LYS A 255 4.36 23.29 -26.80
C LYS A 255 3.42 23.34 -28.00
N GLY A 256 3.76 24.08 -29.05
CA GLY A 256 3.02 24.16 -30.31
C GLY A 256 3.04 22.84 -31.09
N ASN A 257 4.17 22.12 -31.05
CA ASN A 257 4.35 20.82 -31.69
C ASN A 257 3.67 19.65 -30.94
N CYS A 258 3.33 19.84 -29.66
CA CYS A 258 2.55 18.85 -28.91
C CYS A 258 1.14 18.68 -29.51
N SER A 259 0.68 17.43 -29.56
CA SER A 259 -0.71 17.08 -29.84
C SER A 259 -1.65 17.64 -28.77
N GLU A 260 -2.95 17.74 -29.10
CA GLU A 260 -3.96 18.20 -28.14
C GLU A 260 -4.05 17.30 -26.89
N ILE A 261 -3.81 15.99 -27.03
CA ILE A 261 -3.78 15.06 -25.90
C ILE A 261 -2.59 15.35 -24.99
N GLU A 262 -1.40 15.54 -25.55
CA GLU A 262 -0.20 15.87 -24.78
C GLU A 262 -0.36 17.18 -24.01
N LYS A 263 -0.95 18.22 -24.64
CA LYS A 263 -1.25 19.50 -23.96
C LYS A 263 -2.19 19.31 -22.77
N ILE A 264 -3.24 18.50 -22.92
CA ILE A 264 -4.18 18.21 -21.82
C ILE A 264 -3.47 17.46 -20.69
N VAL A 265 -2.66 16.45 -21.02
CA VAL A 265 -1.91 15.66 -20.03
C VAL A 265 -0.92 16.55 -19.26
N ILE A 266 -0.10 17.32 -19.97
CA ILE A 266 0.87 18.25 -19.37
C ILE A 266 0.15 19.26 -18.47
N GLY A 267 -0.98 19.82 -18.93
CA GLY A 267 -1.78 20.75 -18.13
C GLY A 267 -2.32 20.12 -16.85
N LYS A 268 -2.79 18.87 -16.90
CA LYS A 268 -3.25 18.14 -15.70
C LYS A 268 -2.10 17.86 -14.72
N LEU A 269 -0.94 17.44 -15.22
CA LEU A 269 0.24 17.17 -14.40
C LEU A 269 0.75 18.46 -13.72
N ALA A 270 0.83 19.56 -14.46
CA ALA A 270 1.26 20.86 -13.95
C ALA A 270 0.32 21.44 -12.88
N ASN A 271 -0.98 21.10 -12.91
CA ASN A 271 -1.92 21.52 -11.87
C ASN A 271 -1.80 20.71 -10.57
N LEU A 272 -1.30 19.47 -10.65
CA LEU A 272 -1.20 18.56 -9.50
C LEU A 272 0.11 18.71 -8.73
N ILE A 273 1.19 19.08 -9.41
CA ILE A 273 2.52 19.23 -8.79
C ILE A 273 2.88 20.72 -8.73
N PRO A 274 3.09 21.29 -7.53
CA PRO A 274 3.35 22.72 -7.37
C PRO A 274 4.72 23.19 -7.90
N SER A 275 5.65 22.27 -8.16
CA SER A 275 6.97 22.52 -8.72
C SER A 275 7.29 21.56 -9.86
N TRP A 276 8.00 22.05 -10.88
CA TRP A 276 8.45 21.21 -11.99
C TRP A 276 9.61 20.31 -11.55
N ASP A 277 9.29 19.07 -11.19
CA ASP A 277 10.24 17.98 -10.92
C ASP A 277 10.01 16.86 -11.95
N GLU A 278 11.00 16.64 -12.81
CA GLU A 278 10.94 15.67 -13.91
C GLU A 278 10.68 14.24 -13.41
N GLU A 279 11.32 13.83 -12.32
CA GLU A 279 11.22 12.47 -11.81
C GLU A 279 9.83 12.22 -11.23
N GLN A 280 9.30 13.18 -10.47
CA GLN A 280 7.95 13.11 -9.91
C GLN A 280 6.87 13.15 -11.00
N LEU A 281 7.00 14.04 -11.99
CA LEU A 281 6.07 14.14 -13.12
C LEU A 281 6.04 12.85 -13.93
N THR A 282 7.21 12.30 -14.26
CA THR A 282 7.34 11.05 -15.01
C THR A 282 6.79 9.87 -14.23
N SER A 283 7.09 9.78 -12.94
CA SER A 283 6.58 8.73 -12.04
C SER A 283 5.05 8.79 -11.92
N LEU A 284 4.49 9.98 -11.70
CA LEU A 284 3.05 10.19 -11.61
C LEU A 284 2.35 9.81 -12.93
N PHE A 285 2.88 10.26 -14.06
CA PHE A 285 2.32 9.94 -15.38
C PHE A 285 2.33 8.44 -15.66
N ARG A 286 3.48 7.77 -15.42
CA ARG A 286 3.61 6.31 -15.58
C ARG A 286 2.64 5.58 -14.66
N ASN A 287 2.52 6.00 -13.40
CA ASN A 287 1.58 5.41 -12.45
C ASN A 287 0.13 5.57 -12.92
N SER A 288 -0.26 6.76 -13.38
CA SER A 288 -1.62 7.01 -13.90
C SER A 288 -1.94 6.17 -15.13
N ILE A 289 -0.99 6.01 -16.06
CA ILE A 289 -1.17 5.11 -17.22
C ILE A 289 -1.30 3.66 -16.77
N SER A 290 -0.44 3.20 -15.87
CA SER A 290 -0.48 1.83 -15.35
C SER A 290 -1.83 1.52 -14.69
N LEU A 291 -2.35 2.43 -13.85
CA LEU A 291 -3.67 2.28 -13.22
C LEU A 291 -4.81 2.25 -14.27
N ALA A 292 -4.80 3.17 -15.23
CA ALA A 292 -5.79 3.17 -16.31
C ALA A 292 -5.74 1.89 -17.15
N TRP A 293 -4.54 1.36 -17.39
CA TRP A 293 -4.37 0.10 -18.12
C TRP A 293 -4.85 -1.10 -17.30
N ILE A 294 -4.58 -1.14 -15.99
CA ILE A 294 -5.13 -2.15 -15.08
C ILE A 294 -6.66 -2.11 -15.12
N GLU A 295 -7.28 -0.94 -14.97
CA GLU A 295 -8.74 -0.78 -15.04
C GLU A 295 -9.31 -1.27 -16.38
N TYR A 296 -8.65 -0.94 -17.49
CA TYR A 296 -9.03 -1.42 -18.81
C TYR A 296 -8.95 -2.95 -18.91
N LEU A 297 -7.85 -3.56 -18.46
CA LEU A 297 -7.67 -5.02 -18.48
C LEU A 297 -8.73 -5.71 -17.62
N GLU A 298 -9.02 -5.17 -16.44
CA GLU A 298 -10.05 -5.70 -15.55
C GLU A 298 -11.47 -5.52 -16.10
N SER A 299 -11.73 -4.46 -16.87
CA SER A 299 -13.01 -4.28 -17.56
C SER A 299 -13.22 -5.34 -18.65
N LYS A 300 -12.15 -5.68 -19.37
CA LYS A 300 -12.14 -6.69 -20.43
C LYS A 300 -12.15 -8.11 -19.86
N HIS A 301 -11.53 -8.32 -18.70
CA HIS A 301 -11.38 -9.62 -18.04
C HIS A 301 -11.85 -9.55 -16.58
N PRO A 302 -13.17 -9.57 -16.31
CA PRO A 302 -13.72 -9.43 -14.96
C PRO A 302 -13.24 -10.50 -13.97
N GLN A 303 -12.82 -11.68 -14.45
CA GLN A 303 -12.24 -12.73 -13.61
C GLN A 303 -10.97 -12.30 -12.87
N LEU A 304 -10.23 -11.30 -13.35
CA LEU A 304 -9.06 -10.76 -12.66
C LEU A 304 -9.44 -10.08 -11.33
N LYS A 305 -10.72 -9.71 -11.16
CA LYS A 305 -11.23 -9.07 -9.93
C LYS A 305 -11.50 -10.04 -8.79
N ILE A 306 -11.34 -11.34 -9.02
CA ILE A 306 -11.75 -12.39 -8.08
C ILE A 306 -11.07 -12.30 -6.70
N THR A 307 -9.83 -11.80 -6.66
CA THR A 307 -8.98 -11.71 -5.45
C THR A 307 -9.58 -10.82 -4.36
N SER A 308 -10.50 -9.91 -4.68
CA SER A 308 -11.02 -8.92 -3.72
C SER A 308 -12.41 -9.23 -3.17
N SER A 309 -13.03 -10.33 -3.62
CA SER A 309 -14.43 -10.67 -3.28
C SER A 309 -14.57 -11.83 -2.28
N GLY A 310 -13.46 -12.39 -1.78
CA GLY A 310 -13.47 -13.62 -0.98
C GLY A 310 -13.69 -14.90 -1.80
N LYS A 311 -14.13 -14.77 -3.06
CA LYS A 311 -14.41 -15.90 -3.96
C LYS A 311 -13.18 -16.76 -4.24
N LEU A 312 -11.99 -16.16 -4.29
CA LEU A 312 -10.76 -16.91 -4.53
C LEU A 312 -10.47 -17.89 -3.38
N GLN A 313 -10.61 -17.45 -2.13
CA GLN A 313 -10.42 -18.29 -0.94
C GLN A 313 -11.43 -19.44 -0.88
N LEU A 314 -12.68 -19.20 -1.32
CA LEU A 314 -13.68 -20.27 -1.46
C LEU A 314 -13.25 -21.30 -2.52
N LEU A 315 -12.79 -20.85 -3.68
CA LEU A 315 -12.31 -21.75 -4.75
C LEU A 315 -11.06 -22.53 -4.34
N GLU A 316 -10.14 -21.91 -3.59
CA GLU A 316 -8.96 -22.57 -3.03
C GLU A 316 -9.38 -23.69 -2.06
N SER A 317 -10.36 -23.42 -1.20
CA SER A 317 -10.89 -24.39 -0.24
C SER A 317 -11.57 -25.56 -0.95
N GLU A 318 -12.44 -25.26 -1.93
CA GLU A 318 -13.09 -26.27 -2.78
C GLU A 318 -12.06 -27.09 -3.56
N LEU A 319 -11.02 -26.46 -4.11
CA LEU A 319 -9.96 -27.15 -4.84
C LEU A 319 -9.21 -28.16 -3.95
N LYS A 320 -8.87 -27.78 -2.71
CA LYS A 320 -8.23 -28.68 -1.74
C LYS A 320 -9.14 -29.88 -1.41
N GLU A 321 -10.42 -29.63 -1.15
CA GLU A 321 -11.40 -30.69 -0.88
C GLU A 321 -11.54 -31.65 -2.07
N LEU A 322 -11.66 -31.11 -3.28
CA LEU A 322 -11.77 -31.91 -4.50
C LEU A 322 -10.51 -32.73 -4.79
N ILE A 323 -9.32 -32.21 -4.45
CA ILE A 323 -8.06 -32.97 -4.55
C ILE A 323 -8.10 -34.19 -3.62
N HIS A 324 -8.46 -34.01 -2.35
CA HIS A 324 -8.57 -35.13 -1.41
C HIS A 324 -9.67 -36.13 -1.80
N ARG A 325 -10.83 -35.63 -2.24
CA ARG A 325 -11.90 -36.49 -2.73
C ARG A 325 -11.45 -37.30 -3.95
N LYS A 326 -10.73 -36.67 -4.88
CA LYS A 326 -10.15 -37.35 -6.03
C LYS A 326 -9.17 -38.44 -5.59
N GLU A 327 -8.28 -38.16 -4.65
CA GLU A 327 -7.31 -39.14 -4.12
C GLU A 327 -8.03 -40.38 -3.55
N ASN A 328 -9.05 -40.16 -2.72
CA ASN A 328 -9.85 -41.24 -2.13
C ASN A 328 -10.61 -42.04 -3.21
N CYS A 329 -11.31 -41.36 -4.13
CA CYS A 329 -12.02 -42.04 -5.21
C CYS A 329 -11.06 -42.81 -6.14
N CYS A 330 -9.88 -42.27 -6.44
CA CYS A 330 -8.86 -42.98 -7.21
C CYS A 330 -8.44 -44.27 -6.50
N HIS A 331 -8.22 -44.23 -5.19
CA HIS A 331 -7.89 -45.42 -4.41
C HIS A 331 -9.00 -46.48 -4.48
N GLU A 332 -10.26 -46.07 -4.29
CA GLU A 332 -11.41 -46.97 -4.37
C GLU A 332 -11.58 -47.57 -5.78
N ILE A 333 -11.49 -46.73 -6.82
CA ILE A 333 -11.58 -47.16 -8.23
C ILE A 333 -10.46 -48.15 -8.56
N LEU A 334 -9.23 -47.91 -8.09
CA LEU A 334 -8.11 -48.82 -8.31
C LEU A 334 -8.36 -50.19 -7.65
N LEU A 335 -8.85 -50.21 -6.41
CA LEU A 335 -9.21 -51.45 -5.72
C LEU A 335 -10.36 -52.19 -6.40
N LEU A 336 -11.38 -51.47 -6.87
CA LEU A 336 -12.50 -52.05 -7.62
C LEU A 336 -12.03 -52.64 -8.95
N ARG A 337 -11.28 -51.88 -9.75
CA ARG A 337 -10.73 -52.37 -11.03
C ARG A 337 -9.79 -53.55 -10.85
N ALA A 338 -9.00 -53.58 -9.79
CA ALA A 338 -8.16 -54.74 -9.47
C ALA A 338 -9.02 -55.98 -9.19
N ARG A 339 -10.15 -55.85 -8.48
CA ARG A 339 -11.08 -56.96 -8.22
C ARG A 339 -11.84 -57.38 -9.48
N GLU A 340 -12.37 -56.43 -10.23
CA GLU A 340 -13.07 -56.67 -11.50
C GLU A 340 -12.16 -57.44 -12.45
N ARG A 341 -10.91 -57.00 -12.60
CA ARG A 341 -9.91 -57.69 -13.42
C ARG A 341 -9.76 -59.14 -13.02
N VAL A 342 -9.78 -59.50 -11.73
CA VAL A 342 -9.69 -60.91 -11.28
C VAL A 342 -10.94 -61.73 -11.64
N THR A 343 -12.12 -61.11 -11.67
CA THR A 343 -13.42 -61.78 -11.84
C THR A 343 -14.03 -61.68 -13.24
N GLU A 344 -13.44 -60.87 -14.10
CA GLU A 344 -13.84 -60.73 -15.50
C GLU A 344 -13.51 -62.03 -16.27
N ASP A 345 -14.26 -62.35 -17.33
CA ASP A 345 -14.05 -63.53 -18.19
C ASP A 345 -13.80 -64.87 -17.48
N LEU A 346 -14.50 -65.11 -16.36
CA LEU A 346 -14.42 -66.40 -15.67
C LEU A 346 -15.10 -67.49 -16.50
N GLU A 347 -14.34 -68.51 -16.87
CA GLU A 347 -14.84 -69.69 -17.54
C GLU A 347 -15.39 -70.69 -16.53
N PHE A 348 -16.56 -71.23 -16.82
CA PHE A 348 -17.21 -72.27 -16.03
C PHE A 348 -17.52 -73.49 -16.89
N ASN A 349 -17.42 -74.67 -16.31
CA ASN A 349 -17.85 -75.89 -16.99
C ASN A 349 -19.38 -76.03 -16.97
N ARG A 350 -19.91 -77.05 -17.65
CA ARG A 350 -21.36 -77.35 -17.68
C ARG A 350 -22.00 -77.64 -16.31
N LEU A 351 -21.20 -77.95 -15.30
CA LEU A 351 -21.62 -78.20 -13.91
C LEU A 351 -21.46 -76.95 -13.03
N ASN A 352 -21.21 -75.78 -13.64
CA ASN A 352 -21.00 -74.50 -12.98
C ASN A 352 -19.77 -74.43 -12.05
N ASN A 353 -18.77 -75.29 -12.28
CA ASN A 353 -17.47 -75.22 -11.60
C ASN A 353 -16.53 -74.25 -12.34
N ARG A 354 -15.89 -73.34 -11.61
CA ARG A 354 -14.91 -72.40 -12.17
C ARG A 354 -13.69 -73.14 -12.73
N LEU A 355 -13.39 -72.91 -14.00
CA LEU A 355 -12.21 -73.42 -14.71
C LEU A 355 -11.04 -72.45 -14.57
N THR A 356 -11.29 -71.14 -14.72
CA THR A 356 -10.27 -70.09 -14.54
C THR A 356 -9.62 -70.21 -13.15
N TYR A 357 -8.28 -70.13 -13.13
CA TYR A 357 -7.42 -70.33 -11.96
C TYR A 357 -7.44 -71.73 -11.34
N ARG A 358 -8.25 -72.70 -11.80
CA ARG A 358 -8.35 -74.02 -11.17
C ARG A 358 -7.01 -74.76 -11.19
N ASP A 359 -6.37 -74.78 -12.36
CA ASP A 359 -5.13 -75.52 -12.55
C ASP A 359 -3.96 -74.80 -11.87
N LEU A 360 -3.94 -73.46 -11.90
CA LEU A 360 -3.01 -72.64 -11.11
C LEU A 360 -3.17 -72.93 -9.60
N LEU A 361 -4.40 -72.90 -9.07
CA LEU A 361 -4.71 -73.21 -7.67
C LEU A 361 -4.22 -74.62 -7.30
N HIS A 362 -4.44 -75.59 -8.18
CA HIS A 362 -3.93 -76.94 -7.99
C HIS A 362 -2.40 -76.98 -7.92
N GLN A 363 -1.69 -76.25 -8.80
CA GLN A 363 -0.22 -76.24 -8.76
C GLN A 363 0.34 -75.58 -7.49
N VAL A 364 -0.21 -74.45 -7.07
CA VAL A 364 0.31 -73.71 -5.89
C VAL A 364 -0.05 -74.38 -4.55
N THR A 365 -1.05 -75.27 -4.51
CA THR A 365 -1.46 -76.01 -3.30
C THR A 365 -0.79 -77.37 -3.15
N LYS A 366 0.01 -77.82 -4.14
CA LYS A 366 0.75 -79.08 -4.05
C LYS A 366 1.74 -79.08 -2.89
N LYS A 367 1.77 -80.19 -2.14
CA LYS A 367 2.77 -80.45 -1.10
C LYS A 367 3.94 -81.32 -1.56
N ARG A 368 3.83 -81.95 -2.74
CA ARG A 368 4.84 -82.83 -3.34
C ARG A 368 4.94 -82.52 -4.84
N GLN A 369 6.14 -82.68 -5.41
CA GLN A 369 6.44 -82.32 -6.81
C GLN A 369 6.07 -80.85 -7.14
N VAL A 370 6.43 -79.93 -6.23
CA VAL A 370 6.16 -78.50 -6.38
C VAL A 370 6.98 -77.97 -7.56
N TRP A 371 6.32 -77.22 -8.45
CA TRP A 371 7.00 -76.60 -9.58
C TRP A 371 7.85 -75.40 -9.11
N PRO A 372 9.04 -75.18 -9.70
CA PRO A 372 9.77 -73.94 -9.49
C PRO A 372 8.94 -72.74 -9.94
N LEU A 373 9.05 -71.61 -9.24
CA LEU A 373 8.26 -70.40 -9.52
C LEU A 373 8.39 -69.94 -10.99
N ARG A 374 9.60 -70.01 -11.55
CA ARG A 374 9.87 -69.72 -12.97
C ARG A 374 9.01 -70.56 -13.92
N LYS A 375 8.78 -71.84 -13.61
CA LYS A 375 7.94 -72.72 -14.43
C LYS A 375 6.47 -72.36 -14.31
N VAL A 376 5.99 -72.07 -13.10
CA VAL A 376 4.60 -71.65 -12.88
C VAL A 376 4.33 -70.33 -13.63
N LEU A 377 5.25 -69.37 -13.55
CA LEU A 377 5.17 -68.10 -14.29
C LEU A 377 5.21 -68.28 -15.80
N ALA A 378 5.97 -69.25 -16.32
CA ALA A 378 6.05 -69.52 -17.75
C ALA A 378 4.76 -70.14 -18.32
N GLU A 379 4.05 -70.94 -17.53
CA GLU A 379 2.86 -71.69 -17.96
C GLU A 379 1.54 -70.97 -17.63
N PHE A 380 1.54 -70.10 -16.60
CA PHE A 380 0.35 -69.41 -16.10
C PHE A 380 0.57 -67.89 -16.02
N ASP A 381 1.33 -67.29 -16.95
CA ASP A 381 1.62 -65.85 -16.92
C ASP A 381 0.34 -65.00 -16.93
N GLU A 382 -0.59 -65.26 -17.86
CA GLU A 382 -1.84 -64.50 -17.98
C GLU A 382 -2.64 -64.49 -16.67
N ASP A 383 -2.89 -65.66 -16.09
CA ASP A 383 -3.61 -65.83 -14.82
C ASP A 383 -2.88 -65.13 -13.66
N ILE A 384 -1.55 -65.25 -13.61
CA ILE A 384 -0.74 -64.69 -12.53
C ILE A 384 -0.69 -63.16 -12.60
N PHE A 385 -0.48 -62.56 -13.78
CA PHE A 385 -0.49 -61.10 -13.94
C PHE A 385 -1.89 -60.51 -13.74
N ARG A 386 -2.94 -61.30 -13.96
CA ARG A 386 -4.32 -60.92 -13.66
C ARG A 386 -4.59 -60.87 -12.15
N LEU A 387 -4.06 -61.84 -11.40
CA LEU A 387 -4.18 -61.91 -9.93
C LEU A 387 -3.21 -60.95 -9.20
N LEU A 388 -2.01 -60.79 -9.74
CA LEU A 388 -0.91 -60.02 -9.17
C LEU A 388 -0.41 -59.01 -10.23
N PRO A 389 -1.06 -57.85 -10.37
CA PRO A 389 -0.75 -56.87 -11.42
C PRO A 389 0.52 -56.05 -11.14
N CYS A 390 1.07 -56.12 -9.92
CA CYS A 390 2.25 -55.36 -9.52
C CYS A 390 3.28 -56.30 -8.86
N TRP A 391 4.54 -56.17 -9.25
CA TRP A 391 5.65 -57.00 -8.80
C TRP A 391 6.79 -56.13 -8.28
N LEU A 392 7.29 -56.46 -7.10
CA LEU A 392 8.46 -55.83 -6.49
C LEU A 392 9.57 -56.90 -6.39
N ALA A 393 10.65 -56.70 -7.13
CA ALA A 393 11.75 -57.67 -7.21
C ALA A 393 13.07 -56.97 -7.58
N SER A 394 14.20 -57.55 -7.15
CA SER A 394 15.52 -57.08 -7.61
C SER A 394 15.74 -57.38 -9.10
N PRO A 395 16.61 -56.65 -9.81
CA PRO A 395 16.89 -56.91 -11.22
C PRO A 395 17.35 -58.36 -11.52
N GLU A 396 18.09 -58.97 -10.60
CA GLU A 396 18.52 -60.36 -10.68
C GLU A 396 17.33 -61.32 -10.51
N SER A 397 16.44 -61.02 -9.57
CA SER A 397 15.22 -61.80 -9.33
C SER A 397 14.29 -61.74 -10.55
N VAL A 398 14.14 -60.55 -11.16
CA VAL A 398 13.38 -60.39 -12.40
C VAL A 398 13.97 -61.26 -13.51
N SER A 399 15.29 -61.27 -13.65
CA SER A 399 16.00 -62.07 -14.65
C SER A 399 15.87 -63.58 -14.42
N ALA A 400 15.81 -64.01 -13.16
CA ALA A 400 15.65 -65.42 -12.78
C ALA A 400 14.20 -65.93 -12.96
N LEU A 401 13.21 -65.07 -12.73
CA LEU A 401 11.80 -65.46 -12.68
C LEU A 401 11.08 -65.32 -14.03
N PHE A 402 11.32 -64.22 -14.75
CA PHE A 402 10.54 -63.88 -15.94
C PHE A 402 11.29 -64.22 -17.23
N GLN A 403 10.56 -64.60 -18.27
CA GLN A 403 11.12 -64.83 -19.59
C GLN A 403 11.65 -63.52 -20.19
N MET A 404 12.66 -63.58 -21.06
CA MET A 404 13.22 -62.41 -21.72
C MET A 404 12.37 -62.02 -22.94
N ARG A 405 11.19 -61.44 -22.67
CA ARG A 405 10.25 -60.88 -23.64
C ARG A 405 9.48 -59.73 -22.99
N ASP A 406 8.75 -58.96 -23.78
CA ASP A 406 7.89 -57.89 -23.29
C ASP A 406 6.76 -58.48 -22.45
N MET A 407 6.77 -58.24 -21.14
CA MET A 407 5.81 -58.78 -20.18
C MET A 407 5.15 -57.71 -19.31
N PHE A 408 5.77 -56.53 -19.18
CA PHE A 408 5.31 -55.45 -18.31
C PHE A 408 4.95 -54.21 -19.13
N ASP A 409 3.86 -53.54 -18.78
CA ASP A 409 3.52 -52.24 -19.38
C ASP A 409 4.47 -51.13 -18.88
N LEU A 410 4.93 -51.24 -17.63
CA LEU A 410 5.82 -50.27 -16.98
C LEU A 410 6.82 -51.00 -16.07
N VAL A 411 8.10 -50.65 -16.20
CA VAL A 411 9.17 -51.06 -15.28
C VAL A 411 9.68 -49.82 -14.55
N ILE A 412 9.69 -49.88 -13.22
CA ILE A 412 10.17 -48.79 -12.37
C ILE A 412 11.44 -49.27 -11.67
N PHE A 413 12.55 -48.57 -11.91
CA PHE A 413 13.76 -48.71 -11.10
C PHE A 413 13.74 -47.62 -10.04
N ASP A 414 13.69 -48.03 -8.78
CA ASP A 414 13.95 -47.17 -7.63
C ASP A 414 15.39 -47.38 -7.16
N GLU A 415 16.01 -46.36 -6.57
CA GLU A 415 17.43 -46.36 -6.17
C GLU A 415 18.39 -46.78 -7.32
N ALA A 416 18.09 -46.34 -8.55
CA ALA A 416 18.81 -46.75 -9.76
C ALA A 416 20.28 -46.31 -9.80
N SER A 417 20.70 -45.37 -8.94
CA SER A 417 22.11 -45.02 -8.74
C SER A 417 22.93 -46.18 -8.19
N GLN A 418 22.29 -47.19 -7.61
CA GLN A 418 22.92 -48.37 -7.02
C GLN A 418 22.74 -49.64 -7.85
N CYS A 419 21.98 -49.53 -8.93
CA CYS A 419 21.80 -50.59 -9.89
C CYS A 419 22.94 -50.56 -10.91
N TYR A 420 23.71 -51.64 -10.99
CA TYR A 420 24.64 -51.88 -12.10
C TYR A 420 23.88 -51.89 -13.43
N SER A 421 24.38 -51.15 -14.43
CA SER A 421 23.72 -51.03 -15.73
C SER A 421 23.45 -52.40 -16.38
N GLU A 422 24.43 -53.31 -16.33
CA GLU A 422 24.33 -54.66 -16.89
C GLU A 422 23.27 -55.54 -16.21
N ARG A 423 22.96 -55.28 -14.94
CA ARG A 423 21.89 -55.97 -14.21
C ARG A 423 20.53 -55.35 -14.48
N GLY A 424 20.48 -54.04 -14.71
CA GLY A 424 19.25 -53.29 -14.99
C GLY A 424 18.71 -53.51 -16.40
N ILE A 425 19.57 -53.58 -17.42
CA ILE A 425 19.17 -53.69 -18.83
C ILE A 425 18.21 -54.86 -19.10
N PRO A 426 18.42 -56.09 -18.60
CA PRO A 426 17.48 -57.19 -18.81
C PRO A 426 16.08 -56.92 -18.23
N ALA A 427 15.99 -56.25 -17.08
CA ALA A 427 14.70 -55.90 -16.49
C ALA A 427 14.02 -54.78 -17.30
N LEU A 428 14.80 -53.80 -17.79
CA LEU A 428 14.33 -52.73 -18.67
C LEU A 428 13.73 -53.28 -19.97
N PHE A 429 14.38 -54.28 -20.59
CA PHE A 429 13.89 -54.91 -21.82
C PHE A 429 12.50 -55.53 -21.70
N ARG A 430 12.07 -55.94 -20.51
CA ARG A 430 10.75 -56.58 -20.29
C ARG A 430 9.60 -55.57 -20.21
N GLY A 431 9.90 -54.27 -20.19
CA GLY A 431 8.95 -53.18 -20.04
C GLY A 431 8.68 -52.42 -21.34
N LYS A 432 7.42 -52.10 -21.62
CA LYS A 432 7.07 -51.17 -22.73
C LYS A 432 7.47 -49.73 -22.41
N GLN A 433 7.44 -49.36 -21.13
CA GLN A 433 7.87 -48.07 -20.61
C GLN A 433 8.79 -48.28 -19.40
N VAL A 434 9.71 -47.34 -19.19
CA VAL A 434 10.62 -47.38 -18.04
C VAL A 434 10.61 -46.04 -17.31
N VAL A 435 10.61 -46.10 -15.98
CA VAL A 435 10.86 -44.96 -15.09
C VAL A 435 12.09 -45.31 -14.27
N ILE A 436 13.07 -44.42 -14.25
CA ILE A 436 14.34 -44.60 -13.55
C ILE A 436 14.45 -43.47 -12.52
N ALA A 437 14.34 -43.83 -11.25
CA ALA A 437 14.43 -42.93 -10.10
C ALA A 437 15.65 -43.30 -9.26
N GLY A 438 16.34 -42.28 -8.76
CA GLY A 438 17.52 -42.45 -7.91
C GLY A 438 18.21 -41.11 -7.68
N ASP A 439 19.30 -41.15 -6.93
CA ASP A 439 20.07 -39.97 -6.57
C ASP A 439 21.55 -40.20 -6.86
N SER A 440 22.10 -39.43 -7.82
CA SER A 440 23.50 -39.51 -8.21
C SER A 440 24.47 -39.02 -7.13
N GLN A 441 23.97 -38.31 -6.11
CA GLN A 441 24.75 -37.85 -4.96
C GLN A 441 24.73 -38.86 -3.79
N GLN A 442 23.98 -39.96 -3.91
CA GLN A 442 23.98 -41.07 -2.95
C GLN A 442 24.90 -42.21 -3.45
N LEU A 443 24.85 -43.36 -2.78
CA LEU A 443 25.73 -44.50 -3.05
C LEU A 443 25.68 -44.90 -4.54
N LYS A 444 26.85 -45.21 -5.08
CA LYS A 444 27.02 -45.87 -6.39
C LYS A 444 27.15 -47.39 -6.19
N PRO A 445 26.99 -48.21 -7.25
CA PRO A 445 27.23 -49.65 -7.15
C PRO A 445 28.71 -49.85 -6.79
N GLY A 446 29.00 -50.66 -5.75
CA GLY A 446 30.35 -50.81 -5.23
C GLY A 446 30.91 -52.23 -5.41
N ASP A 447 32.04 -52.33 -6.12
CA ASP A 447 32.81 -53.58 -6.27
C ASP A 447 33.69 -53.86 -5.04
N PHE A 448 33.08 -54.15 -3.90
CA PHE A 448 33.85 -54.55 -2.71
C PHE A 448 34.42 -55.98 -2.79
N TYR A 449 33.99 -56.79 -3.78
CA TYR A 449 34.35 -58.21 -3.88
C TYR A 449 35.40 -58.56 -4.94
N GLN A 450 35.81 -57.62 -5.81
CA GLN A 450 36.83 -57.92 -6.82
C GLN A 450 38.27 -57.84 -6.32
N THR A 451 38.53 -57.31 -5.12
CA THR A 451 39.89 -57.14 -4.57
C THR A 451 40.59 -58.45 -4.15
N ARG A 452 40.11 -59.62 -4.56
CA ARG A 452 40.81 -60.91 -4.37
C ARG A 452 41.56 -61.43 -5.61
N TRP A 453 41.53 -60.70 -6.72
CA TRP A 453 42.29 -61.05 -7.94
C TRP A 453 43.06 -59.83 -8.47
N GLN A 454 43.99 -59.30 -7.67
CA GLN A 454 44.98 -58.34 -8.17
C GLN A 454 46.37 -58.99 -8.08
N GLU A 455 46.81 -59.58 -9.18
CA GLU A 455 48.24 -59.61 -9.52
C GLU A 455 48.62 -58.19 -9.95
N GLU A 456 49.80 -57.73 -9.51
CA GLU A 456 50.35 -56.41 -9.83
C GLU A 456 50.55 -56.25 -11.35
N GLY A 457 49.67 -55.51 -12.02
CA GLY A 457 49.85 -55.11 -13.42
C GLY A 457 48.58 -54.60 -14.08
N GLU A 458 48.55 -53.28 -14.34
CA GLU A 458 47.57 -52.55 -15.17
C GLU A 458 46.09 -52.73 -14.77
N GLU A 459 45.57 -51.81 -13.95
CA GLU A 459 44.11 -51.66 -13.76
C GLU A 459 43.46 -51.24 -15.08
N PRO A 460 42.54 -52.02 -15.67
CA PRO A 460 41.57 -51.44 -16.57
C PRO A 460 40.57 -50.66 -15.71
N GLU A 461 40.65 -49.33 -15.74
CA GLU A 461 39.60 -48.41 -15.26
C GLU A 461 38.33 -48.59 -16.12
N THR A 462 37.69 -49.76 -16.06
CA THR A 462 36.33 -49.89 -16.56
C THR A 462 35.44 -49.17 -15.56
N GLU A 463 35.14 -47.89 -15.84
CA GLU A 463 34.13 -47.13 -15.11
C GLU A 463 32.81 -47.92 -15.14
N VAL A 464 32.43 -48.46 -13.98
CA VAL A 464 31.15 -49.16 -13.85
C VAL A 464 30.04 -48.12 -13.73
N ASP A 465 29.35 -47.87 -14.83
CA ASP A 465 28.22 -46.95 -14.87
C ASP A 465 26.99 -47.52 -14.12
N SER A 466 26.42 -46.72 -13.21
CA SER A 466 25.08 -47.02 -12.67
C SER A 466 24.02 -46.85 -13.75
N LEU A 467 22.90 -47.58 -13.62
CA LEU A 467 21.77 -47.48 -14.55
C LEU A 467 21.24 -46.04 -14.61
N LEU A 468 21.21 -45.33 -13.48
CA LEU A 468 20.80 -43.92 -13.42
C LEU A 468 21.74 -43.03 -14.24
N GLU A 469 23.05 -43.20 -14.07
CA GLU A 469 24.05 -42.40 -14.77
C GLU A 469 23.99 -42.66 -16.28
N LEU A 470 23.93 -43.94 -16.68
CA LEU A 470 23.75 -44.33 -18.07
C LEU A 470 22.46 -43.73 -18.67
N ALA A 471 21.33 -43.86 -17.98
CA ALA A 471 20.06 -43.33 -18.43
C ALA A 471 20.06 -41.80 -18.56
N SER A 472 20.70 -41.09 -17.62
CA SER A 472 20.75 -39.62 -17.61
C SER A 472 21.49 -39.02 -18.82
N ARG A 473 22.37 -39.80 -19.47
CA ARG A 473 23.09 -39.39 -20.69
C ARG A 473 22.19 -39.42 -21.94
N TYR A 474 21.12 -40.23 -21.93
CA TYR A 474 20.28 -40.46 -23.10
C TYR A 474 18.81 -40.04 -22.92
N LEU A 475 18.35 -39.87 -21.69
CA LEU A 475 16.95 -39.58 -21.36
C LEU A 475 16.81 -38.22 -20.65
N ALA A 476 15.64 -37.60 -20.80
CA ALA A 476 15.31 -36.39 -20.06
C ALA A 476 15.22 -36.68 -18.56
N SER A 477 15.87 -35.85 -17.75
CA SER A 477 15.86 -35.96 -16.28
C SER A 477 15.03 -34.84 -15.66
N VAL A 478 14.37 -35.16 -14.55
CA VAL A 478 13.60 -34.21 -13.73
C VAL A 478 14.13 -34.31 -12.30
N GLN A 479 14.61 -33.19 -11.76
CA GLN A 479 15.08 -33.12 -10.38
C GLN A 479 13.93 -32.72 -9.44
N LEU A 480 13.81 -33.44 -8.33
CA LEU A 480 12.87 -33.12 -7.26
C LEU A 480 13.56 -32.20 -6.26
N HIS A 481 12.97 -31.03 -6.03
CA HIS A 481 13.57 -30.00 -5.18
C HIS A 481 13.06 -30.07 -3.72
N GLY A 482 11.90 -30.67 -3.47
CA GLY A 482 11.29 -30.71 -2.13
C GLY A 482 11.93 -31.76 -1.20
N HIS A 483 12.35 -31.33 0.00
CA HIS A 483 12.83 -32.18 1.08
C HIS A 483 11.86 -32.18 2.27
N TYR A 484 11.30 -33.36 2.56
CA TYR A 484 10.22 -33.52 3.54
C TYR A 484 10.58 -34.38 4.76
N ARG A 485 11.74 -35.05 4.75
CA ARG A 485 12.16 -35.99 5.81
C ARG A 485 12.55 -35.28 7.09
N SER A 486 13.44 -34.30 6.99
CA SER A 486 14.03 -33.65 8.15
C SER A 486 13.08 -32.62 8.75
N GLN A 487 13.03 -32.56 10.07
CA GLN A 487 12.17 -31.62 10.81
C GLN A 487 12.87 -30.28 11.11
N SER A 488 14.20 -30.24 11.11
CA SER A 488 15.03 -29.04 11.27
C SER A 488 15.99 -28.85 10.09
N HIS A 489 16.20 -27.60 9.68
CA HIS A 489 17.07 -27.20 8.57
C HIS A 489 18.51 -27.71 8.73
N GLU A 490 19.04 -27.68 9.95
CA GLU A 490 20.42 -28.09 10.27
C GLU A 490 20.73 -29.51 9.77
N LEU A 491 19.74 -30.41 9.80
CA LEU A 491 19.90 -31.82 9.42
C LEU A 491 20.14 -32.04 7.92
N ILE A 492 19.70 -31.12 7.05
CA ILE A 492 19.87 -31.24 5.60
C ILE A 492 20.80 -30.16 5.03
N GLN A 493 21.01 -29.06 5.74
CA GLN A 493 21.76 -27.90 5.26
C GLN A 493 23.15 -28.27 4.74
N PHE A 494 23.89 -29.10 5.47
CA PHE A 494 25.21 -29.56 5.03
C PHE A 494 25.12 -30.30 3.68
N SER A 495 24.21 -31.27 3.58
CA SER A 495 24.00 -32.01 2.34
C SER A 495 23.56 -31.09 1.20
N ASN A 496 22.63 -30.17 1.47
CA ASN A 496 22.10 -29.25 0.47
C ASN A 496 23.21 -28.37 -0.13
N ILE A 497 24.08 -27.81 0.71
CA ILE A 497 25.20 -26.96 0.26
C ILE A 497 26.24 -27.77 -0.51
N HIS A 498 26.68 -28.91 0.05
CA HIS A 498 27.84 -29.63 -0.49
C HIS A 498 27.52 -30.60 -1.64
N PHE A 499 26.28 -31.10 -1.74
CA PHE A 499 25.90 -32.12 -2.73
C PHE A 499 24.82 -31.64 -3.72
N TYR A 500 23.90 -30.79 -3.27
CA TYR A 500 22.76 -30.35 -4.08
C TYR A 500 22.79 -28.87 -4.47
N LYS A 501 23.91 -28.17 -4.25
CA LYS A 501 24.13 -26.78 -4.67
C LYS A 501 23.03 -25.81 -4.19
N GLY A 502 22.49 -26.03 -3.00
CA GLY A 502 21.43 -25.20 -2.42
C GLY A 502 20.04 -25.40 -3.04
N GLN A 503 19.87 -26.35 -3.96
CA GLN A 503 18.63 -26.51 -4.72
C GLN A 503 17.51 -27.22 -3.94
N LEU A 504 17.83 -27.93 -2.85
CA LEU A 504 16.82 -28.58 -2.02
C LEU A 504 16.07 -27.58 -1.15
N GLN A 505 14.78 -27.87 -0.97
CA GLN A 505 13.80 -26.96 -0.42
C GLN A 505 13.12 -27.63 0.76
N MET A 506 13.26 -27.04 1.94
CA MET A 506 12.67 -27.59 3.15
C MET A 506 11.91 -26.53 3.90
N LEU A 507 10.68 -26.86 4.29
CA LEU A 507 9.94 -26.14 5.32
C LEU A 507 10.08 -26.92 6.66
N PRO A 508 10.76 -26.37 7.68
CA PRO A 508 10.83 -27.00 8.99
C PRO A 508 9.45 -27.00 9.67
N ASP A 509 9.28 -27.76 10.74
CA ASP A 509 8.07 -27.65 11.57
C ASP A 509 8.07 -26.32 12.34
N PHE A 510 6.93 -25.62 12.39
CA PHE A 510 6.83 -24.31 13.02
C PHE A 510 7.20 -24.32 14.51
N ASP A 511 6.72 -25.33 15.26
CA ASP A 511 6.98 -25.42 16.70
C ASP A 511 8.47 -25.68 16.96
N LEU A 512 9.09 -26.55 16.16
CA LEU A 512 10.52 -26.88 16.29
C LEU A 512 11.43 -25.73 15.89
N ALA A 513 11.08 -24.99 14.84
CA ALA A 513 11.82 -23.80 14.42
C ALA A 513 11.90 -22.75 15.55
N ASN A 514 10.84 -22.65 16.37
CA ASN A 514 10.78 -21.73 17.50
C ASN A 514 11.35 -22.28 18.82
N GLN A 515 11.52 -23.61 18.97
CA GLN A 515 12.12 -24.20 20.18
C GLN A 515 13.62 -23.91 20.32
N ARG A 516 14.32 -23.52 19.23
CA ARG A 516 15.76 -23.19 19.20
C ARG A 516 16.65 -24.24 19.87
N GLN A 517 16.26 -25.51 19.76
CA GLN A 517 17.11 -26.62 20.12
C GLN A 517 17.98 -26.97 18.92
N SER A 518 19.26 -27.28 19.18
CA SER A 518 20.11 -27.82 18.11
C SER A 518 19.57 -29.19 17.71
N ALA A 519 19.38 -29.38 16.42
CA ALA A 519 19.11 -30.69 15.86
C ALA A 519 20.39 -31.52 15.71
N ILE A 520 21.57 -30.90 15.87
CA ILE A 520 22.87 -31.59 15.85
C ILE A 520 23.67 -31.26 17.12
N ASP A 521 23.89 -32.28 17.96
CA ASP A 521 24.73 -32.15 19.15
C ASP A 521 26.13 -32.72 18.90
N TYR A 522 27.18 -31.99 19.30
CA TYR A 522 28.57 -32.44 19.23
C TYR A 522 29.05 -32.84 20.62
N VAL A 523 29.19 -34.14 20.85
CA VAL A 523 29.61 -34.71 22.13
C VAL A 523 31.08 -35.12 22.04
N LYS A 524 31.96 -34.26 22.56
CA LYS A 524 33.39 -34.55 22.68
C LYS A 524 33.63 -35.50 23.86
N VAL A 525 34.29 -36.63 23.60
CA VAL A 525 34.80 -37.54 24.63
C VAL A 525 36.33 -37.59 24.63
N GLU A 526 36.93 -37.84 25.78
CA GLU A 526 38.38 -37.97 25.92
C GLU A 526 38.81 -39.45 25.91
N GLY A 527 39.84 -39.82 25.14
CA GLY A 527 40.34 -41.20 25.10
C GLY A 527 41.44 -41.49 24.07
N GLN A 528 42.31 -42.46 24.36
CA GLN A 528 43.46 -42.85 23.51
C GLN A 528 43.10 -43.94 22.48
N TRP A 529 43.78 -43.97 21.32
CA TRP A 529 43.51 -44.89 20.20
C TRP A 529 44.03 -46.29 20.48
N GLU A 530 43.14 -47.30 20.55
CA GLU A 530 43.50 -48.71 20.75
C GLU A 530 42.72 -49.60 19.76
N ASN A 531 43.40 -50.54 19.09
CA ASN A 531 42.80 -51.56 18.22
C ASN A 531 41.77 -51.09 17.16
N ASN A 532 41.96 -49.90 16.57
CA ASN A 532 41.05 -49.31 15.57
C ASN A 532 39.62 -49.07 16.05
N CYS A 533 39.39 -49.03 17.36
CA CYS A 533 38.10 -48.76 17.98
C CYS A 533 38.24 -47.83 19.18
N LYS A 534 37.09 -47.42 19.72
CA LYS A 534 36.96 -46.44 20.79
C LYS A 534 35.96 -46.90 21.83
N GLU A 535 36.47 -47.53 22.88
CA GLU A 535 35.67 -48.02 24.00
C GLU A 535 34.93 -46.87 24.70
N VAL A 536 35.57 -45.72 24.90
CA VAL A 536 34.91 -44.55 25.51
C VAL A 536 33.76 -44.01 24.65
N GLU A 537 33.93 -43.98 23.32
CA GLU A 537 32.83 -43.60 22.42
C GLU A 537 31.71 -44.65 22.49
N ALA A 538 32.04 -45.94 22.48
CA ALA A 538 31.06 -47.03 22.54
C ALA A 538 30.24 -47.02 23.83
N LEU A 539 30.88 -46.81 24.98
CA LEU A 539 30.22 -46.64 26.27
C LEU A 539 29.29 -45.43 26.28
N LYS A 540 29.75 -44.29 25.73
CA LYS A 540 28.92 -43.07 25.66
C LYS A 540 27.72 -43.23 24.74
N VAL A 541 27.90 -43.89 23.60
CA VAL A 541 26.82 -44.23 22.67
C VAL A 541 25.80 -45.13 23.36
N ALA A 542 26.23 -46.17 24.07
CA ALA A 542 25.33 -47.06 24.79
C ALA A 542 24.53 -46.32 25.88
N GLU A 543 25.19 -45.45 26.65
CA GLU A 543 24.53 -44.55 27.62
C GLU A 543 23.46 -43.67 26.96
N LEU A 544 23.79 -43.03 25.83
CA LEU A 544 22.85 -42.17 25.09
C LEU A 544 21.67 -42.97 24.53
N VAL A 545 21.89 -44.19 24.03
CA VAL A 545 20.81 -45.06 23.55
C VAL A 545 19.84 -45.38 24.70
N VAL A 546 20.34 -45.78 25.86
CA VAL A 546 19.53 -46.08 27.05
C VAL A 546 18.78 -44.83 27.53
N GLN A 547 19.46 -43.68 27.58
CA GLN A 547 18.84 -42.40 27.96
C GLN A 547 17.74 -41.98 26.98
N LEU A 548 17.98 -42.06 25.68
CA LEU A 548 16.98 -41.67 24.68
C LEU A 548 15.79 -42.64 24.64
N LYS A 549 16.00 -43.95 24.85
CA LYS A 549 14.88 -44.90 24.94
C LYS A 549 14.03 -44.73 26.19
N SER A 550 14.64 -44.33 27.31
CA SER A 550 13.88 -44.04 28.53
C SER A 550 13.11 -42.72 28.46
N THR A 551 13.69 -41.68 27.86
CA THR A 551 13.05 -40.36 27.72
C THR A 551 12.07 -40.28 26.55
N HIS A 552 12.32 -41.04 25.47
CA HIS A 552 11.53 -41.04 24.23
C HIS A 552 11.24 -42.47 23.73
N PRO A 553 10.44 -43.26 24.46
CA PRO A 553 10.25 -44.70 24.18
C PRO A 553 9.67 -44.99 22.79
N GLN A 554 8.84 -44.08 22.25
CA GLN A 554 8.25 -44.20 20.92
C GLN A 554 9.21 -43.85 19.76
N LYS A 555 10.35 -43.21 20.03
CA LYS A 555 11.26 -42.74 18.97
C LYS A 555 12.19 -43.86 18.50
N GLN A 556 12.44 -43.90 17.20
CA GLN A 556 13.38 -44.85 16.61
C GLN A 556 14.80 -44.29 16.62
N ILE A 557 15.78 -45.12 16.95
CA ILE A 557 17.18 -44.73 17.09
C ILE A 557 18.03 -45.51 16.08
N GLY A 558 18.99 -44.84 15.44
CA GLY A 558 20.01 -45.49 14.62
C GLY A 558 21.39 -45.09 15.09
N VAL A 559 22.28 -46.06 15.28
CA VAL A 559 23.69 -45.81 15.53
C VAL A 559 24.45 -46.07 14.23
N ILE A 560 25.15 -45.06 13.74
CA ILE A 560 25.99 -45.15 12.55
C ILE A 560 27.45 -45.00 12.96
N THR A 561 28.24 -46.01 12.64
CA THR A 561 29.68 -46.06 12.89
C THR A 561 30.46 -45.85 11.60
N PHE A 562 31.64 -45.27 11.68
CA PHE A 562 32.42 -44.98 10.46
C PHE A 562 33.35 -46.13 10.05
N ASN A 563 33.48 -47.14 10.90
CA ASN A 563 34.23 -48.36 10.62
C ASN A 563 33.55 -49.59 11.27
N ALA A 564 33.78 -50.78 10.70
CA ALA A 564 33.19 -52.03 11.19
C ALA A 564 33.65 -52.45 12.60
N PRO A 565 34.94 -52.32 12.99
CA PRO A 565 35.37 -52.66 14.35
C PRO A 565 34.63 -51.87 15.45
N GLN A 566 34.33 -50.58 15.20
CA GLN A 566 33.55 -49.76 16.11
C GLN A 566 32.08 -50.20 16.18
N GLN A 567 31.52 -50.70 15.07
CA GLN A 567 30.18 -51.29 15.04
C GLN A 567 30.08 -52.48 15.99
N GLU A 568 31.02 -53.43 15.87
CA GLU A 568 31.07 -54.64 16.70
C GLU A 568 31.21 -54.28 18.18
N LEU A 569 32.13 -53.36 18.51
CA LEU A 569 32.33 -52.91 19.89
C LEU A 569 31.06 -52.28 20.50
N ILE A 570 30.31 -51.50 19.73
CA ILE A 570 29.06 -50.89 20.20
C ILE A 570 27.98 -51.95 20.40
N LEU A 571 27.88 -52.94 19.50
CA LEU A 571 26.95 -54.06 19.63
C LEU A 571 27.22 -54.83 20.93
N ASP A 572 28.47 -55.21 21.18
CA ASP A 572 28.88 -55.92 22.40
C ASP A 572 28.60 -55.10 23.67
N THR A 573 28.80 -53.78 23.60
CA THR A 573 28.55 -52.87 24.73
C THR A 573 27.05 -52.73 25.01
N LEU A 574 26.25 -52.60 23.96
CA LEU A 574 24.79 -52.52 24.08
C LEU A 574 24.19 -53.82 24.60
N GLU A 575 24.68 -54.98 24.14
CA GLU A 575 24.22 -56.29 24.62
C GLU A 575 24.45 -56.43 26.14
N LYS A 576 25.63 -56.02 26.62
CA LYS A 576 25.95 -56.00 28.06
C LYS A 576 25.05 -55.06 28.87
N GLN A 577 24.70 -53.89 28.35
CA GLN A 577 23.89 -52.90 29.07
C GLN A 577 22.38 -53.18 29.02
N LEU A 578 21.85 -53.62 27.87
CA LEU A 578 20.43 -53.87 27.67
C LEU A 578 20.01 -55.27 28.16
N GLY A 579 20.96 -56.20 28.32
CA GLY A 579 20.71 -57.55 28.85
C GLY A 579 19.80 -58.42 27.98
N GLN A 580 19.52 -58.00 26.74
CA GLN A 580 18.69 -58.69 25.77
C GLN A 580 19.55 -59.07 24.56
N GLY A 581 19.60 -60.37 24.22
CA GLY A 581 20.42 -60.89 23.12
C GLY A 581 19.96 -60.50 21.71
N GLN A 582 18.86 -59.74 21.58
CA GLN A 582 18.41 -59.20 20.29
C GLN A 582 17.99 -57.73 20.46
N LEU A 583 18.54 -56.86 19.61
CA LEU A 583 18.18 -55.45 19.58
C LEU A 583 16.71 -55.29 19.15
N PRO A 584 15.94 -54.37 19.74
CA PRO A 584 14.58 -54.11 19.31
C PRO A 584 14.57 -53.50 17.90
N ASP A 585 13.55 -53.78 17.09
CA ASP A 585 13.41 -53.25 15.71
C ASP A 585 13.52 -51.72 15.61
N SER A 586 13.20 -51.03 16.72
CA SER A 586 13.30 -49.59 16.88
C SER A 586 14.74 -49.06 17.09
N LEU A 587 15.76 -49.93 17.06
CA LEU A 587 17.18 -49.63 17.20
C LEU A 587 17.98 -50.40 16.14
N PHE A 588 18.84 -49.71 15.39
CA PHE A 588 19.88 -50.38 14.58
C PHE A 588 21.28 -49.88 14.96
N VAL A 589 22.28 -50.71 14.70
CA VAL A 589 23.69 -50.34 14.72
C VAL A 589 24.32 -50.81 13.41
N LYS A 590 24.81 -49.88 12.59
CA LYS A 590 25.37 -50.16 11.26
C LYS A 590 26.61 -49.30 11.01
N ASN A 591 27.50 -49.79 10.15
CA ASN A 591 28.59 -48.97 9.62
C ASN A 591 28.11 -48.12 8.44
N ILE A 592 28.89 -47.10 8.09
CA ILE A 592 28.57 -46.14 7.04
C ILE A 592 28.38 -46.76 5.64
N GLU A 593 28.92 -47.97 5.43
CA GLU A 593 28.80 -48.71 4.17
C GLU A 593 27.44 -49.42 4.03
N ASN A 594 26.82 -49.78 5.14
CA ASN A 594 25.59 -50.58 5.18
C ASN A 594 24.33 -49.76 5.48
N VAL A 595 24.45 -48.44 5.57
CA VAL A 595 23.34 -47.53 5.85
C VAL A 595 22.77 -47.02 4.53
N GLN A 596 21.60 -47.54 4.15
CA GLN A 596 20.89 -47.11 2.94
C GLN A 596 19.39 -47.35 3.12
N GLY A 597 18.55 -46.40 2.72
CA GLY A 597 17.08 -46.49 2.85
C GLY A 597 16.58 -46.43 4.30
N ASP A 598 17.43 -46.73 5.28
CA ASP A 598 17.13 -46.69 6.70
C ASP A 598 17.17 -45.26 7.24
N GLU A 599 16.03 -44.78 7.69
CA GLU A 599 15.89 -43.53 8.42
C GLU A 599 15.41 -43.78 9.84
N ARG A 600 15.80 -42.89 10.75
CA ARG A 600 15.43 -42.94 12.18
C ARG A 600 15.14 -41.55 12.68
N ASP A 601 14.37 -41.46 13.78
CA ASP A 601 14.07 -40.18 14.38
C ASP A 601 15.35 -39.55 14.94
N PHE A 602 16.13 -40.36 15.67
CA PHE A 602 17.44 -39.97 16.20
C PHE A 602 18.56 -40.81 15.59
N ILE A 603 19.62 -40.14 15.13
CA ILE A 603 20.85 -40.77 14.67
C ILE A 603 21.98 -40.43 15.64
N ILE A 604 22.73 -41.43 16.07
CA ILE A 604 23.96 -41.26 16.85
C ILE A 604 25.12 -41.67 15.96
N PHE A 605 26.03 -40.75 15.69
CA PHE A 605 27.29 -41.06 15.02
C PHE A 605 28.34 -41.44 16.05
N SER A 606 29.02 -42.57 15.83
CA SER A 606 30.32 -42.84 16.46
C SER A 606 31.39 -42.75 15.39
N VAL A 607 32.19 -41.69 15.47
CA VAL A 607 33.25 -41.43 14.49
C VAL A 607 34.33 -42.51 14.60
N GLY A 608 34.64 -42.97 15.82
CA GLY A 608 35.51 -44.11 16.04
C GLY A 608 36.92 -43.91 15.49
N TYR A 609 37.38 -42.66 15.31
CA TYR A 609 38.74 -42.23 14.91
C TYR A 609 39.35 -41.34 16.00
N ALA A 610 40.67 -41.43 16.26
CA ALA A 610 41.33 -40.52 17.21
C ALA A 610 42.77 -40.18 16.91
N ALA A 611 43.26 -39.20 17.67
CA ALA A 611 44.64 -38.81 17.70
C ALA A 611 45.52 -39.93 18.28
N ASN A 612 46.72 -40.07 17.71
CA ASN A 612 47.80 -40.86 18.28
C ASN A 612 48.40 -40.18 19.53
N GLN A 613 49.39 -40.82 20.17
CA GLN A 613 50.07 -40.28 21.36
C GLN A 613 50.71 -38.89 21.16
N ARG A 614 50.90 -38.45 19.90
CA ARG A 614 51.44 -37.12 19.54
C ARG A 614 50.34 -36.08 19.24
N GLY A 615 49.06 -36.41 19.46
CA GLY A 615 47.94 -35.52 19.21
C GLY A 615 47.52 -35.41 17.74
N MET A 616 48.09 -36.22 16.84
CA MET A 616 47.82 -36.19 15.40
C MET A 616 46.83 -37.29 15.01
N VAL A 617 45.81 -36.94 14.22
CA VAL A 617 44.86 -37.90 13.64
C VAL A 617 45.38 -38.32 12.26
N ALA A 618 45.60 -39.62 12.03
CA ALA A 618 45.95 -40.11 10.70
C ALA A 618 44.75 -39.93 9.76
N ALA A 619 44.98 -39.44 8.54
CA ALA A 619 43.93 -39.22 7.53
C ALA A 619 43.48 -40.54 6.85
N GLN A 620 43.24 -41.58 7.64
CA GLN A 620 42.88 -42.94 7.20
C GLN A 620 41.52 -43.33 7.81
N PHE A 621 40.46 -42.92 7.14
CA PHE A 621 39.06 -43.07 7.50
C PHE A 621 38.35 -44.19 6.72
N GLY A 622 39.07 -45.27 6.40
CA GLY A 622 38.50 -46.46 5.74
C GLY A 622 37.81 -46.15 4.41
N SER A 623 36.54 -46.52 4.28
CA SER A 623 35.74 -46.33 3.06
C SER A 623 35.47 -44.87 2.69
N LEU A 624 35.69 -43.92 3.61
CA LEU A 624 35.64 -42.49 3.28
C LEU A 624 36.86 -42.04 2.46
N ASN A 625 38.00 -42.75 2.52
CA ASN A 625 39.18 -42.41 1.72
C ASN A 625 39.13 -42.91 0.29
N VAL A 626 38.20 -43.80 -0.05
CA VAL A 626 38.04 -44.39 -1.38
C VAL A 626 37.16 -43.47 -2.25
N ALA A 627 37.20 -43.64 -3.58
CA ALA A 627 36.28 -42.94 -4.49
C ALA A 627 34.81 -43.22 -4.10
N GLY A 628 33.97 -42.17 -4.13
CA GLY A 628 32.59 -42.24 -3.64
C GLY A 628 32.45 -42.26 -2.12
N GLY A 629 33.52 -42.02 -1.36
CA GLY A 629 33.47 -41.86 0.09
C GLY A 629 32.59 -40.68 0.52
N GLU A 630 32.58 -39.60 -0.25
CA GLU A 630 31.69 -38.45 -0.09
C GLU A 630 30.20 -38.83 -0.16
N ASN A 631 29.82 -39.75 -1.05
CA ASN A 631 28.43 -40.20 -1.17
C ASN A 631 27.98 -41.02 0.04
N ARG A 632 28.88 -41.84 0.61
CA ARG A 632 28.64 -42.57 1.87
C ARG A 632 28.38 -41.61 3.02
N LEU A 633 29.18 -40.54 3.11
CA LEU A 633 28.97 -39.48 4.09
C LEU A 633 27.61 -38.78 3.89
N ASN A 634 27.28 -38.37 2.66
CA ASN A 634 26.00 -37.74 2.34
C ASN A 634 24.82 -38.59 2.80
N VAL A 635 24.85 -39.89 2.46
CA VAL A 635 23.80 -40.82 2.85
C VAL A 635 23.69 -40.89 4.36
N ALA A 636 24.80 -41.06 5.08
CA ALA A 636 24.80 -41.17 6.53
C ALA A 636 24.20 -39.93 7.21
N VAL A 637 24.68 -38.73 6.86
CA VAL A 637 24.25 -37.47 7.50
C VAL A 637 22.81 -37.09 7.17
N SER A 638 22.23 -37.66 6.11
CA SER A 638 20.85 -37.41 5.70
C SER A 638 19.81 -38.39 6.29
N ARG A 639 20.18 -39.27 7.22
CA ARG A 639 19.30 -40.34 7.76
C ARG A 639 18.40 -39.91 8.93
N ALA A 640 18.72 -38.80 9.59
CA ALA A 640 17.97 -38.35 10.76
C ALA A 640 16.70 -37.56 10.36
N ARG A 641 15.58 -37.86 11.01
CA ARG A 641 14.36 -37.04 10.90
C ARG A 641 14.37 -35.87 11.89
N GLU A 642 14.83 -36.08 13.12
CA GLU A 642 14.69 -35.11 14.22
C GLU A 642 16.01 -34.66 14.81
N LYS A 643 16.93 -35.59 15.07
CA LYS A 643 18.17 -35.26 15.79
C LYS A 643 19.37 -36.11 15.39
N ILE A 644 20.53 -35.48 15.35
CA ILE A 644 21.84 -36.12 15.22
C ILE A 644 22.65 -35.83 16.48
N ILE A 645 23.31 -36.86 17.01
CA ILE A 645 24.30 -36.72 18.08
C ILE A 645 25.63 -37.28 17.58
N VAL A 646 26.61 -36.41 17.40
CA VAL A 646 27.97 -36.80 16.98
C VAL A 646 28.79 -37.09 18.23
N VAL A 647 29.08 -38.36 18.48
CA VAL A 647 30.01 -38.79 19.53
C VAL A 647 31.38 -38.99 18.90
N THR A 648 32.36 -38.22 19.36
CA THR A 648 33.69 -38.24 18.78
C THR A 648 34.78 -37.82 19.76
N SER A 649 35.98 -38.37 19.58
CA SER A 649 37.17 -38.04 20.37
C SER A 649 38.11 -37.02 19.71
N ILE A 650 37.76 -36.51 18.53
CA ILE A 650 38.59 -35.55 17.77
C ILE A 650 37.91 -34.18 17.69
N TRP A 651 38.73 -33.15 17.49
CA TRP A 651 38.27 -31.82 17.08
C TRP A 651 38.43 -31.63 15.58
N PRO A 652 37.58 -30.84 14.90
CA PRO A 652 37.64 -30.68 13.44
C PRO A 652 39.00 -30.17 12.94
N HIS A 653 39.65 -29.25 13.66
CA HIS A 653 40.96 -28.70 13.31
C HIS A 653 42.11 -29.70 13.44
N GLN A 654 41.93 -30.84 14.10
CA GLN A 654 42.93 -31.90 14.24
C GLN A 654 43.00 -32.82 13.00
N LEU A 655 41.99 -32.78 12.11
CA LEU A 655 42.02 -33.53 10.86
C LEU A 655 42.89 -32.79 9.82
N ALA A 656 44.05 -33.36 9.48
CA ALA A 656 44.88 -32.89 8.37
C ALA A 656 44.49 -33.67 7.10
N VAL A 657 43.61 -33.11 6.28
CA VAL A 657 42.97 -33.78 5.13
C VAL A 657 43.12 -33.00 3.82
N GLU A 658 43.86 -31.91 3.84
CA GLU A 658 44.06 -31.01 2.70
C GLU A 658 44.72 -31.75 1.51
N GLU A 659 45.65 -32.65 1.81
CA GLU A 659 46.42 -33.45 0.84
C GLU A 659 45.74 -34.78 0.44
N THR A 660 44.54 -35.10 0.95
CA THR A 660 43.88 -36.37 0.57
C THR A 660 43.42 -36.35 -0.89
N LYS A 661 43.63 -37.47 -1.60
CA LYS A 661 43.24 -37.66 -3.00
C LYS A 661 41.74 -37.43 -3.23
N ASN A 662 40.89 -38.05 -2.40
CA ASN A 662 39.43 -38.03 -2.55
C ASN A 662 38.77 -37.00 -1.61
N ALA A 663 37.52 -36.64 -1.90
CA ALA A 663 36.78 -35.59 -1.21
C ALA A 663 36.22 -36.02 0.15
N GLY A 664 35.92 -37.32 0.34
CA GLY A 664 35.34 -37.87 1.57
C GLY A 664 35.98 -37.36 2.88
N PRO A 665 37.32 -37.45 3.08
CA PRO A 665 37.98 -36.97 4.30
C PRO A 665 37.83 -35.46 4.51
N LYS A 666 37.86 -34.67 3.43
CA LYS A 666 37.68 -33.21 3.45
C LYS A 666 36.26 -32.84 3.89
N LEU A 667 35.26 -33.55 3.37
CA LEU A 667 33.87 -33.36 3.76
C LEU A 667 33.57 -33.86 5.17
N LEU A 668 34.25 -34.91 5.65
CA LEU A 668 34.15 -35.32 7.06
C LEU A 668 34.63 -34.21 7.99
N LYS A 669 35.80 -33.62 7.71
CA LYS A 669 36.30 -32.46 8.47
C LYS A 669 35.29 -31.31 8.45
N ALA A 670 34.76 -30.98 7.28
CA ALA A 670 33.75 -29.92 7.13
C ALA A 670 32.46 -30.23 7.91
N TYR A 671 32.00 -31.48 7.89
CA TYR A 671 30.80 -31.91 8.61
C TYR A 671 30.99 -31.86 10.12
N LEU A 672 32.14 -32.30 10.65
CA LEU A 672 32.43 -32.20 12.08
C LEU A 672 32.50 -30.73 12.53
N GLN A 673 33.07 -29.86 11.71
CA GLN A 673 33.05 -28.41 11.96
C GLN A 673 31.61 -27.87 11.96
N PHE A 674 30.83 -28.21 10.95
CA PHE A 674 29.42 -27.81 10.85
C PHE A 674 28.59 -28.32 12.05
N ALA A 675 28.76 -29.57 12.47
CA ALA A 675 28.09 -30.15 13.63
C ALA A 675 28.48 -29.45 14.93
N LEU A 676 29.76 -29.09 15.09
CA LEU A 676 30.25 -28.31 16.22
C LEU A 676 29.63 -26.90 16.22
N ASP A 677 29.55 -26.24 15.07
CA ASP A 677 28.96 -24.91 14.93
C ASP A 677 27.45 -24.90 15.18
N CYS A 678 26.73 -25.96 14.75
CA CYS A 678 25.32 -26.14 15.09
C CYS A 678 25.14 -26.34 16.61
N SER A 679 25.93 -27.23 17.21
CA SER A 679 25.88 -27.52 18.65
C SER A 679 26.20 -26.29 19.50
N ASN A 680 27.17 -25.47 19.08
CA ASN A 680 27.53 -24.20 19.74
C ASN A 680 26.60 -23.03 19.39
N ARG A 681 25.64 -23.22 18.47
CA ARG A 681 24.74 -22.18 17.95
C ARG A 681 25.47 -21.02 17.29
N THR A 682 26.63 -21.29 16.70
CA THR A 682 27.43 -20.34 15.92
C THR A 682 27.21 -20.50 14.41
N SER A 683 26.51 -21.55 13.99
CA SER A 683 26.12 -21.76 12.59
C SER A 683 25.27 -20.58 12.09
N GLN A 684 25.81 -19.85 11.11
CA GLN A 684 25.05 -18.83 10.39
C GLN A 684 24.15 -19.53 9.37
N SER A 685 22.86 -19.18 9.31
CA SER A 685 22.04 -19.58 8.16
C SER A 685 22.65 -18.95 6.92
N VAL A 686 23.08 -19.78 5.97
CA VAL A 686 23.58 -19.30 4.69
C VAL A 686 22.36 -18.79 3.92
N ARG A 687 22.16 -17.47 3.95
CA ARG A 687 21.11 -16.80 3.18
C ARG A 687 21.48 -16.83 1.70
N GLU A 688 20.99 -17.80 0.96
CA GLU A 688 20.99 -17.69 -0.49
C GLU A 688 19.92 -16.68 -0.92
N VAL A 689 20.37 -15.48 -1.25
CA VAL A 689 19.51 -14.46 -1.86
C VAL A 689 19.20 -14.89 -3.28
N VAL A 690 18.11 -15.64 -3.47
CA VAL A 690 17.59 -15.88 -4.82
C VAL A 690 17.12 -14.54 -5.36
N ASN A 691 17.82 -14.05 -6.38
CA ASN A 691 17.51 -12.78 -7.02
C ASN A 691 16.31 -12.95 -7.97
N THR A 692 15.10 -12.96 -7.42
CA THR A 692 13.87 -12.96 -8.22
C THR A 692 13.63 -11.60 -8.87
N LYS A 693 13.22 -11.60 -10.15
CA LYS A 693 13.17 -10.43 -11.05
C LYS A 693 12.00 -9.47 -10.79
N SER A 694 10.93 -9.91 -10.16
CA SER A 694 9.80 -9.06 -9.72
C SER A 694 9.56 -9.25 -8.22
N LYS A 695 9.78 -8.19 -7.45
CA LYS A 695 9.61 -8.14 -5.99
C LYS A 695 8.72 -6.96 -5.58
N TYR A 696 7.78 -6.53 -6.42
CA TYR A 696 7.08 -5.26 -6.18
C TYR A 696 6.26 -5.29 -4.90
N LEU A 697 5.37 -6.27 -4.75
CA LEU A 697 4.52 -6.38 -3.56
C LEU A 697 5.36 -6.78 -2.35
N THR A 698 6.29 -7.71 -2.54
CA THR A 698 7.25 -8.14 -1.53
C THR A 698 8.03 -6.95 -0.96
N GLN A 699 8.57 -6.06 -1.81
CA GLN A 699 9.29 -4.85 -1.38
C GLN A 699 8.38 -3.85 -0.68
N ALA A 700 7.16 -3.62 -1.19
CA ALA A 700 6.21 -2.70 -0.58
C ALA A 700 5.82 -3.17 0.83
N VAL A 701 5.59 -4.47 1.02
CA VAL A 701 5.28 -5.08 2.32
C VAL A 701 6.50 -5.01 3.26
N GLN A 702 7.71 -5.30 2.77
CA GLN A 702 8.94 -5.16 3.56
C GLN A 702 9.20 -3.73 4.03
N GLN A 703 9.04 -2.75 3.13
CA GLN A 703 9.22 -1.33 3.48
C GLN A 703 8.23 -0.91 4.56
N TRP A 704 6.96 -1.25 4.38
CA TRP A 704 5.93 -1.00 5.39
C TRP A 704 6.23 -1.68 6.73
N GLY A 705 6.73 -2.93 6.70
CA GLY A 705 7.16 -3.64 7.90
C GLY A 705 8.29 -2.91 8.65
N ARG A 706 9.29 -2.40 7.92
CA ARG A 706 10.40 -1.62 8.49
C ARG A 706 9.91 -0.34 9.17
N GLU A 707 8.96 0.36 8.57
CA GLU A 707 8.34 1.56 9.16
C GLU A 707 7.56 1.22 10.44
N GLY A 708 6.99 0.02 10.52
CA GLY A 708 6.23 -0.49 11.67
C GLY A 708 7.03 -1.27 12.72
N SER A 709 8.37 -1.31 12.65
CA SER A 709 9.24 -2.15 13.50
C SER A 709 8.94 -3.66 13.44
N ILE A 710 8.42 -4.15 12.31
CA ILE A 710 8.16 -5.56 12.04
C ILE A 710 9.26 -6.09 11.14
N ILE A 711 9.94 -7.16 11.57
CA ILE A 711 11.03 -7.77 10.81
C ILE A 711 10.40 -8.73 9.79
N LEU A 712 10.41 -8.29 8.53
CA LEU A 712 9.98 -9.08 7.37
C LEU A 712 11.19 -9.37 6.50
N GLU A 713 11.65 -10.61 6.52
CA GLU A 713 12.82 -11.04 5.76
C GLU A 713 12.37 -11.93 4.59
N PRO A 714 13.11 -11.91 3.45
CA PRO A 714 12.95 -12.96 2.46
C PRO A 714 13.10 -14.31 3.15
N ALA A 715 12.25 -15.27 2.80
CA ALA A 715 12.28 -16.55 3.50
C ALA A 715 13.64 -17.26 3.32
N ASP A 716 14.25 -17.66 4.44
CA ASP A 716 15.46 -18.48 4.46
C ASP A 716 15.20 -19.87 3.82
N PHE A 717 13.93 -20.26 3.71
CA PHE A 717 13.45 -21.48 3.05
C PHE A 717 12.79 -21.15 1.71
N SER A 718 13.35 -21.67 0.61
CA SER A 718 12.95 -21.38 -0.77
C SER A 718 11.44 -21.48 -1.04
N HIS A 719 10.94 -20.62 -1.95
CA HIS A 719 9.55 -20.47 -2.47
C HIS A 719 8.52 -19.79 -1.57
N HIS A 720 8.91 -19.29 -0.41
CA HIS A 720 8.07 -18.37 0.35
C HIS A 720 8.57 -16.95 0.08
N ASP A 721 7.65 -15.99 -0.02
CA ASP A 721 8.05 -14.63 -0.37
C ASP A 721 8.65 -13.91 0.83
N LEU A 722 7.95 -13.94 1.97
CA LEU A 722 8.39 -13.27 3.20
C LEU A 722 8.14 -14.13 4.44
N MET A 723 9.12 -14.20 5.33
CA MET A 723 8.97 -14.72 6.68
C MET A 723 8.78 -13.56 7.65
N VAL A 724 7.83 -13.75 8.57
CA VAL A 724 7.53 -12.82 9.64
C VAL A 724 8.28 -13.24 10.88
N HIS A 725 9.06 -12.31 11.43
CA HIS A 725 9.72 -12.50 12.72
C HIS A 725 9.12 -11.58 13.78
N LYS A 726 8.87 -12.13 14.96
CA LYS A 726 8.52 -11.39 16.17
C LYS A 726 9.69 -11.54 17.14
N GLU A 727 10.41 -10.45 17.37
CA GLU A 727 11.70 -10.45 18.07
C GLU A 727 12.72 -11.39 17.43
N LYS A 728 12.89 -12.59 17.98
CA LYS A 728 13.82 -13.63 17.51
C LYS A 728 13.08 -14.92 17.12
N ASP A 729 11.75 -14.95 17.16
CA ASP A 729 10.92 -16.13 16.82
C ASP A 729 10.21 -15.95 15.49
N PHE A 730 9.93 -17.05 14.82
CA PHE A 730 9.09 -17.10 13.63
C PHE A 730 7.62 -16.93 14.02
N ALA A 731 6.92 -16.02 13.34
CA ALA A 731 5.50 -15.75 13.57
C ALA A 731 4.60 -16.25 12.44
N GLY A 732 5.11 -16.36 11.21
CA GLY A 732 4.34 -16.85 10.08
C GLY A 732 4.98 -16.54 8.74
N ILE A 733 4.24 -16.83 7.67
CA ILE A 733 4.67 -16.66 6.27
C ILE A 733 3.69 -15.75 5.53
N ILE A 734 4.22 -14.80 4.78
CA ILE A 734 3.45 -13.99 3.83
C ILE A 734 3.80 -14.48 2.42
N LEU A 735 2.78 -14.90 1.69
CA LEU A 735 2.85 -15.23 0.28
C LEU A 735 2.29 -14.07 -0.54
N THR A 736 2.84 -13.85 -1.72
CA THR A 736 2.49 -12.77 -2.65
C THR A 736 2.26 -13.33 -4.06
N ASP A 737 1.75 -12.50 -4.95
CA ASP A 737 1.60 -12.82 -6.38
C ASP A 737 2.79 -12.33 -7.24
N ASP A 738 3.97 -12.19 -6.63
CA ASP A 738 5.23 -11.82 -7.29
C ASP A 738 5.88 -13.02 -8.04
N SER A 739 7.21 -13.05 -8.14
CA SER A 739 7.96 -14.01 -8.96
C SER A 739 7.71 -15.47 -8.61
N ASN A 740 7.64 -15.84 -7.31
CA ASN A 740 7.43 -17.24 -6.92
C ASN A 740 6.07 -17.76 -7.40
N TYR A 741 5.03 -16.93 -7.27
CA TYR A 741 3.71 -17.23 -7.79
C TYR A 741 3.70 -17.35 -9.32
N HIS A 742 4.36 -16.42 -10.02
CA HIS A 742 4.44 -16.41 -11.48
C HIS A 742 5.22 -17.61 -12.05
N GLN A 743 6.27 -18.05 -11.35
CA GLN A 743 7.12 -19.18 -11.76
C GLN A 743 6.54 -20.54 -11.36
N SER A 744 5.41 -20.54 -10.64
CA SER A 744 4.77 -21.77 -10.20
C SER A 744 4.37 -22.66 -11.38
N LEU A 745 4.67 -23.96 -11.27
CA LEU A 745 4.40 -24.95 -12.32
C LEU A 745 2.90 -25.09 -12.65
N SER A 746 2.03 -24.83 -11.68
CA SER A 746 0.59 -24.94 -11.88
C SER A 746 -0.20 -24.19 -10.82
N ALA A 747 -1.46 -23.89 -11.11
CA ALA A 747 -2.39 -23.34 -10.12
C ALA A 747 -2.51 -24.23 -8.87
N LYS A 748 -2.42 -25.56 -9.01
CA LYS A 748 -2.45 -26.47 -7.85
C LYS A 748 -1.25 -26.30 -6.92
N ALA A 749 -0.07 -26.03 -7.48
CA ALA A 749 1.13 -25.83 -6.68
C ALA A 749 0.97 -24.61 -5.76
N SER A 750 0.56 -23.46 -6.31
CA SER A 750 0.38 -22.22 -5.52
C SER A 750 -0.86 -22.24 -4.63
N HIS A 751 -2.00 -22.71 -5.13
CA HIS A 751 -3.30 -22.53 -4.46
C HIS A 751 -3.77 -23.74 -3.63
N ALA A 752 -3.12 -24.90 -3.76
CA ALA A 752 -3.49 -26.09 -3.00
C ALA A 752 -2.29 -26.70 -2.27
N TYR A 753 -1.28 -27.19 -3.00
CA TYR A 753 -0.20 -27.97 -2.41
C TYR A 753 0.69 -27.17 -1.45
N LEU A 754 1.10 -25.95 -1.81
CA LEU A 754 1.88 -25.10 -0.92
C LEU A 754 1.11 -24.76 0.37
N PRO A 755 -0.14 -24.25 0.31
CA PRO A 755 -0.97 -24.08 1.50
C PRO A 755 -1.13 -25.35 2.35
N MET A 756 -1.36 -26.50 1.73
CA MET A 756 -1.49 -27.79 2.44
C MET A 756 -0.18 -28.19 3.15
N ILE A 757 0.98 -27.90 2.56
CA ILE A 757 2.28 -28.14 3.18
C ILE A 757 2.49 -27.21 4.38
N LEU A 758 2.17 -25.92 4.24
CA LEU A 758 2.25 -24.93 5.33
C LEU A 758 1.34 -25.35 6.50
N GLU A 759 0.10 -25.73 6.22
CA GLU A 759 -0.87 -26.24 7.21
C GLU A 759 -0.35 -27.50 7.91
N LYS A 760 0.16 -28.47 7.15
CA LYS A 760 0.74 -29.72 7.68
C LYS A 760 1.93 -29.47 8.60
N LYS A 761 2.74 -28.46 8.31
CA LYS A 761 3.91 -28.02 9.10
C LYS A 761 3.55 -26.96 10.15
N LYS A 762 2.25 -26.68 10.34
CA LYS A 762 1.68 -25.73 11.29
C LYS A 762 2.15 -24.28 11.13
N TRP A 763 2.57 -23.88 9.94
CA TRP A 763 2.96 -22.50 9.67
C TRP A 763 1.72 -21.63 9.49
N PRO A 764 1.52 -20.58 10.31
CA PRO A 764 0.54 -19.55 10.02
C PRO A 764 0.94 -18.84 8.73
N PHE A 765 0.01 -18.65 7.80
CA PHE A 765 0.30 -17.94 6.56
C PHE A 765 -0.86 -17.06 6.09
N VAL A 766 -0.52 -16.05 5.30
CA VAL A 766 -1.48 -15.21 4.57
C VAL A 766 -1.02 -15.03 3.13
N GLN A 767 -1.96 -15.17 2.20
CA GLN A 767 -1.74 -14.88 0.79
C GLN A 767 -2.22 -13.45 0.49
N LEU A 768 -1.29 -12.63 0.01
CA LEU A 768 -1.52 -11.26 -0.40
C LEU A 768 -1.48 -11.15 -1.93
N TYR A 769 -2.31 -10.25 -2.46
CA TYR A 769 -2.41 -10.02 -3.90
C TYR A 769 -2.20 -8.55 -4.21
N SER A 770 -1.39 -8.26 -5.22
CA SER A 770 -1.02 -6.92 -5.68
C SER A 770 -2.25 -6.07 -6.00
N ARG A 771 -3.30 -6.69 -6.56
CA ARG A 771 -4.60 -6.05 -6.79
C ARG A 771 -5.22 -5.44 -5.54
N ASN A 772 -5.19 -6.14 -4.41
CA ASN A 772 -5.77 -5.64 -3.16
C ASN A 772 -4.98 -4.44 -2.64
N TYR A 773 -3.66 -4.46 -2.83
CA TYR A 773 -2.78 -3.33 -2.50
C TYR A 773 -3.05 -2.09 -3.36
N TRP A 774 -3.29 -2.24 -4.67
CA TRP A 774 -3.59 -1.10 -5.56
C TRP A 774 -4.96 -0.47 -5.31
N LEU A 775 -5.95 -1.28 -4.94
CA LEU A 775 -7.32 -0.80 -4.69
C LEU A 775 -7.45 0.02 -3.42
N ASP A 776 -6.91 -0.49 -2.31
CA ASP A 776 -7.02 0.13 -1.00
C ASP A 776 -5.82 -0.27 -0.13
N ARG A 777 -4.81 0.59 -0.14
CA ARG A 777 -3.56 0.37 0.61
C ARG A 777 -3.80 0.30 2.11
N ASP A 778 -4.68 1.14 2.64
CA ASP A 778 -4.95 1.20 4.08
C ASP A 778 -5.64 -0.07 4.55
N ARG A 779 -6.67 -0.52 3.83
CA ARG A 779 -7.32 -1.80 4.09
C ARG A 779 -6.34 -2.97 3.95
N PHE A 780 -5.54 -2.99 2.88
CA PHE A 780 -4.55 -4.04 2.65
C PHE A 780 -3.59 -4.18 3.84
N PHE A 781 -2.99 -3.08 4.29
CA PHE A 781 -2.08 -3.14 5.44
C PHE A 781 -2.79 -3.38 6.77
N ASN A 782 -4.06 -3.02 6.93
CA ASN A 782 -4.85 -3.42 8.09
C ASN A 782 -5.08 -4.94 8.14
N GLU A 783 -5.30 -5.60 7.00
CA GLU A 783 -5.38 -7.06 6.91
C GLU A 783 -4.03 -7.70 7.26
N VAL A 784 -2.91 -7.14 6.79
CA VAL A 784 -1.57 -7.57 7.17
C VAL A 784 -1.35 -7.40 8.68
N LYS A 785 -1.69 -6.24 9.28
CA LYS A 785 -1.60 -6.03 10.74
C LYS A 785 -2.41 -7.06 11.52
N LYS A 786 -3.61 -7.41 11.06
CA LYS A 786 -4.48 -8.40 11.72
C LYS A 786 -3.89 -9.80 11.69
N PHE A 787 -3.17 -10.17 10.63
CA PHE A 787 -2.43 -11.43 10.58
C PHE A 787 -1.24 -11.44 11.55
N LEU A 788 -0.61 -10.28 11.75
CA LEU A 788 0.58 -10.10 12.59
C LEU A 788 0.27 -9.92 14.09
N SER A 789 -0.97 -9.56 14.43
CA SER A 789 -1.47 -9.39 15.80
C SER A 789 -1.89 -10.72 16.42
#